data_AF-A0A5N5KNL3-F1
#
_entry.id   AF-A0A5N5KNL3-F1
#
_cell.length_a   1.000
_cell.length_b   1.000
_cell.length_c   1.000
_cell.angle_alpha   90.00
_cell.angle_beta   90.00
_cell.angle_gamma   90.00
#
_symmetry.space_group_name_H-M   'P 1'
#
loop_
_entity.id
_entity.type
_entity.pdbx_description
1 polymer ?
#
loop_
_entity_poly.entity_id
_entity_poly.type
_entity_poly.pdbx_seq_one_letter_code
_entity_poly.pdbx_strand_id
1 'polypeptide(L)'
;MELVQGFPLLYQQFTALFKKNILLSSRNKSATFLQLFASFFFMFLLFCIEKATESQTKTTTGFKTVRNPQPMWEPPIPPCEEKFYVRMPCYDFVWSGNDSTVIDNIVTSIMSNNPTRPIPAAKVRSFKTEDEVDAWLLSEPMQAPAALHFQVVSPTLITYGLQSNSTPIVRRGQYEDPTFKFQIPLQIAAERAIARSLIGESNFTWNVGLTEFAHPARPAFSALATVGPAFFLAFTMFGFVLQISNLVAEKELKLRQAMNMTGLYESTYWASWISWEGIITFISSLFLVLFGMMFQFDFFKKNNFGVLFFVFFLFQVNMIITIAGFPYKESISSFLRFIWSFFPPNLLAIAVKILSDASNTPEDLGISWKGRSKCPPDSDDCAITINDVYTWLICLFFLWFVLAIYFDNIFPNASGVRKSPFYFMNRGYWTGKGGDKVEEGGICSCTSEIPQQDYLTPDDEDVLEEENVVKNDLKEGTVHPDVAVQVRGLSKTYPGATQISCFKCKKTSAYHAVRGLWVNFTKDQLFCLLGPNGAGKTTTMNCLTGITPVTGGDALVYGHSVRSTIGMSGIRQIIGVCPQSMETNISTSLYSLTFSGMHCPVKNTSTSLQVSKVYPQLQSNRYVINDPESLITHPNLLIGQSDQKVAQESLAKVKLTESARVRSRSYSGGMRRRLSVAIALLGDPKLVILDEPTTGMDPISRRHVWDIIQNAKKGRAIVLTTHSMEEADILSDRIGIMAKGRLRCIGNSIRLKSKFGTGFIANVSFSDKNGGQTPGRMPVDTSVHHEAVKKFFKYHLDVTPTEEAKSFLTFVIPHDKERVLTNFFAELQERQREFCISDIQLGLATLEEVFLNIAKQAELESAAAEGKMVTLALTSGKSVQIPVGARFVGIPETESSENPNGIMVEVYWEQDDSGSLCISGHSDEIPVPYNAQPLSSAPQSSDRSNVLGQRRGPVYGIVYEPSQIIAAQSY
;
A
#
# COMPACT_ATOMS: atom_id res chain seq x y z
N MET A 1 31.43 -16.82 17.60
CA MET A 1 29.98 -16.48 17.53
C MET A 1 29.25 -17.76 17.20
N GLU A 2 28.38 -18.24 18.09
CA GLU A 2 27.43 -19.29 17.74
C GLU A 2 26.19 -18.63 17.11
N LEU A 3 25.90 -18.96 15.85
CA LEU A 3 24.69 -18.52 15.17
C LEU A 3 23.52 -19.36 15.68
N VAL A 4 22.51 -18.71 16.26
CA VAL A 4 21.29 -19.40 16.66
C VAL A 4 20.49 -19.72 15.40
N GLN A 5 20.26 -21.00 15.11
CA GLN A 5 19.50 -21.47 13.94
C GLN A 5 18.32 -22.36 14.36
N GLY A 6 17.32 -22.49 13.48
CA GLY A 6 16.19 -23.39 13.66
C GLY A 6 15.11 -22.87 14.61
N PHE A 7 14.44 -23.78 15.34
CA PHE A 7 13.29 -23.47 16.19
C PHE A 7 13.54 -22.39 17.26
N PRO A 8 14.70 -22.35 17.95
CA PRO A 8 14.98 -21.29 18.93
C PRO A 8 14.97 -19.88 18.32
N LEU A 9 15.53 -19.71 17.11
CA LEU A 9 15.50 -18.43 16.40
C LEU A 9 14.07 -18.08 15.97
N LEU A 10 13.31 -19.06 15.49
CA LEU A 10 11.91 -18.88 15.10
C LEU A 10 11.07 -18.38 16.29
N TYR A 11 11.20 -19.02 17.45
CA TYR A 11 10.47 -18.61 18.67
C TYR A 11 10.88 -17.22 19.17
N GLN A 12 12.18 -16.89 19.13
CA GLN A 12 12.69 -15.57 19.48
C GLN A 12 12.11 -14.49 18.55
N GLN A 13 12.17 -14.72 17.23
CA GLN A 13 11.62 -13.80 16.23
C GLN A 13 10.10 -13.62 16.42
N PHE A 14 9.36 -14.71 16.69
CA PHE A 14 7.92 -14.66 16.91
C PHE A 14 7.58 -13.83 18.14
N THR A 15 8.27 -14.07 19.26
CA THR A 15 8.04 -13.33 20.50
C THR A 15 8.30 -11.83 20.32
N ALA A 16 9.36 -11.47 19.59
CA ALA A 16 9.68 -10.07 19.28
C ALA A 16 8.60 -9.39 18.42
N LEU A 17 8.13 -10.07 17.37
CA LEU A 17 7.06 -9.57 16.49
C LEU A 17 5.72 -9.45 17.21
N PHE A 18 5.38 -10.44 18.03
CA PHE A 18 4.14 -10.43 18.77
C PHE A 18 4.11 -9.26 19.76
N LYS A 19 5.25 -9.01 20.42
CA LYS A 19 5.43 -7.83 21.28
C LYS A 19 5.35 -6.50 20.51
N LYS A 20 5.89 -6.45 19.28
CA LYS A 20 5.72 -5.29 18.38
C LYS A 20 4.23 -5.03 18.16
N ASN A 21 3.45 -6.03 17.82
CA ASN A 21 2.02 -5.87 17.53
C ASN A 21 1.24 -5.36 18.77
N ILE A 22 1.53 -5.89 19.96
CA ILE A 22 0.96 -5.39 21.23
C ILE A 22 1.28 -3.90 21.43
N LEU A 23 2.55 -3.51 21.27
CA LEU A 23 2.98 -2.13 21.48
C LEU A 23 2.37 -1.19 20.45
N LEU A 24 2.24 -1.62 19.20
CA LEU A 24 1.60 -0.83 18.14
C LEU A 24 0.13 -0.56 18.48
N SER A 25 -0.60 -1.59 18.89
CA SER A 25 -2.00 -1.44 19.32
C SER A 25 -2.13 -0.56 20.56
N SER A 26 -1.28 -0.76 21.58
CA SER A 26 -1.27 0.09 22.78
C SER A 26 -0.94 1.56 22.50
N ARG A 27 -0.23 1.87 21.41
CA ARG A 27 0.09 3.24 21.01
C ARG A 27 -1.02 3.87 20.17
N ASN A 28 -1.77 3.07 19.42
CA ASN A 28 -2.99 3.51 18.72
C ASN A 28 -4.24 3.20 19.55
N LYS A 29 -4.32 3.84 20.74
CA LYS A 29 -5.39 3.59 21.72
C LYS A 29 -6.77 3.87 21.14
N SER A 30 -6.92 4.91 20.32
CA SER A 30 -8.22 5.29 19.75
C SER A 30 -8.73 4.23 18.76
N ALA A 31 -7.88 3.72 17.87
CA ALA A 31 -8.27 2.68 16.92
C ALA A 31 -8.58 1.35 17.63
N THR A 32 -7.73 0.95 18.59
CA THR A 32 -7.95 -0.27 19.37
C THR A 32 -9.21 -0.19 20.23
N PHE A 33 -9.46 0.97 20.84
CA PHE A 33 -10.69 1.23 21.59
C PHE A 33 -11.92 1.13 20.69
N LEU A 34 -11.90 1.78 19.52
CA LEU A 34 -13.01 1.73 18.57
C LEU A 34 -13.25 0.29 18.07
N GLN A 35 -12.20 -0.47 17.78
CA GLN A 35 -12.30 -1.86 17.32
C GLN A 35 -12.93 -2.81 18.38
N LEU A 36 -12.64 -2.59 19.67
CA LEU A 36 -13.17 -3.42 20.75
C LEU A 36 -14.54 -2.96 21.26
N PHE A 37 -14.80 -1.64 21.31
CA PHE A 37 -16.00 -1.06 21.91
C PHE A 37 -17.05 -0.59 20.90
N ALA A 38 -16.83 -0.67 19.59
CA ALA A 38 -17.85 -0.35 18.60
C ALA A 38 -19.16 -1.12 18.85
N SER A 39 -19.06 -2.38 19.24
CA SER A 39 -20.22 -3.23 19.56
C SER A 39 -21.10 -2.61 20.65
N PHE A 40 -20.54 -1.95 21.67
CA PHE A 40 -21.33 -1.29 22.72
C PHE A 40 -22.27 -0.21 22.14
N PHE A 41 -21.75 0.68 21.28
CA PHE A 41 -22.52 1.78 20.72
C PHE A 41 -23.64 1.29 19.78
N PHE A 42 -23.34 0.30 18.93
CA PHE A 42 -24.35 -0.31 18.05
C PHE A 42 -25.41 -1.08 18.84
N MET A 43 -25.01 -1.81 19.89
CA MET A 43 -25.96 -2.51 20.77
C MET A 43 -26.83 -1.53 21.56
N PHE A 44 -26.28 -0.40 22.00
CA PHE A 44 -27.05 0.66 22.64
C PHE A 44 -28.09 1.25 21.68
N LEU A 45 -27.72 1.50 20.42
CA LEU A 45 -28.67 2.01 19.43
C LEU A 45 -29.78 1.00 19.11
N LEU A 46 -29.43 -0.29 18.95
CA LEU A 46 -30.41 -1.37 18.82
C LEU A 46 -31.34 -1.45 20.04
N PHE A 47 -30.81 -1.23 21.24
CA PHE A 47 -31.60 -1.27 22.47
C PHE A 47 -32.64 -0.14 22.50
N CYS A 48 -32.25 1.06 22.08
CA CYS A 48 -33.18 2.18 21.95
C CYS A 48 -34.30 1.90 20.94
N ILE A 49 -33.98 1.28 19.80
CA ILE A 49 -34.98 0.90 18.78
C ILE A 49 -35.93 -0.16 19.34
N GLU A 50 -35.39 -1.24 19.95
CA GLU A 50 -36.19 -2.33 20.50
C GLU A 50 -37.14 -1.82 21.60
N LYS A 51 -36.65 -0.96 22.51
CA LYS A 51 -37.50 -0.36 23.56
C LYS A 51 -38.57 0.58 23.00
N ALA A 52 -38.28 1.30 21.93
CA ALA A 52 -39.29 2.12 21.25
C ALA A 52 -40.40 1.24 20.63
N THR A 53 -40.02 0.13 19.97
CA THR A 53 -40.98 -0.82 19.39
C THR A 53 -41.80 -1.54 20.45
N GLU A 54 -41.19 -2.01 21.54
CA GLU A 54 -41.88 -2.67 22.65
C GLU A 54 -42.92 -1.74 23.30
N SER A 55 -42.56 -0.45 23.47
CA SER A 55 -43.49 0.57 23.96
C SER A 55 -44.72 0.74 23.05
N GLN A 56 -44.50 0.66 21.73
CA GLN A 56 -45.56 0.81 20.73
C GLN A 56 -46.55 -0.36 20.73
N THR A 57 -46.10 -1.59 20.98
CA THR A 57 -46.93 -2.80 20.92
C THR A 57 -47.62 -3.15 22.25
N LYS A 58 -47.18 -2.57 23.37
CA LYS A 58 -47.65 -2.89 24.73
C LYS A 58 -49.16 -2.74 24.96
N THR A 59 -49.82 -1.83 24.24
CA THR A 59 -51.25 -1.51 24.41
C THR A 59 -52.19 -2.46 23.68
N THR A 60 -51.72 -3.15 22.65
CA THR A 60 -52.57 -3.96 21.77
C THR A 60 -52.67 -5.39 22.30
N THR A 61 -53.88 -5.96 22.36
CA THR A 61 -54.11 -7.35 22.82
C THR A 61 -53.50 -8.37 21.88
N GLY A 62 -53.42 -8.10 20.57
CA GLY A 62 -52.85 -8.98 19.54
C GLY A 62 -51.39 -9.43 19.74
N PHE A 63 -50.59 -8.71 20.54
CA PHE A 63 -49.21 -9.10 20.89
C PHE A 63 -49.10 -9.75 22.29
N LYS A 64 -50.24 -10.06 22.92
CA LYS A 64 -50.33 -10.75 24.21
C LYS A 64 -51.09 -12.05 24.03
N THR A 65 -50.73 -13.05 24.83
CA THR A 65 -51.50 -14.28 24.91
C THR A 65 -52.74 -14.02 25.76
N VAL A 66 -53.91 -14.01 25.13
CA VAL A 66 -55.20 -13.81 25.80
C VAL A 66 -55.91 -15.16 25.89
N ARG A 67 -56.00 -15.70 27.11
CA ARG A 67 -56.64 -17.01 27.37
C ARG A 67 -58.11 -16.90 27.75
N ASN A 68 -58.53 -15.78 28.35
CA ASN A 68 -59.92 -15.55 28.78
C ASN A 68 -60.30 -14.06 28.64
N PRO A 69 -60.81 -13.63 27.48
CA PRO A 69 -61.18 -12.24 27.23
C PRO A 69 -62.48 -11.85 27.94
N GLN A 70 -62.54 -10.61 28.45
CA GLN A 70 -63.71 -10.09 29.17
C GLN A 70 -64.75 -9.51 28.18
N PRO A 71 -66.07 -9.74 28.41
CA PRO A 71 -67.13 -9.17 27.57
C PRO A 71 -67.27 -7.65 27.75
N MET A 72 -67.34 -6.93 26.65
CA MET A 72 -67.77 -5.53 26.58
C MET A 72 -69.29 -5.46 26.47
N TRP A 73 -69.95 -4.87 27.45
CA TRP A 73 -71.41 -4.69 27.50
C TRP A 73 -71.79 -3.27 27.11
N GLU A 74 -72.80 -3.12 26.25
CA GLU A 74 -73.40 -1.84 25.86
C GLU A 74 -72.38 -0.71 25.58
N PRO A 75 -71.53 -0.85 24.55
CA PRO A 75 -70.52 0.16 24.29
C PRO A 75 -71.19 1.51 23.95
N PRO A 76 -70.76 2.62 24.57
CA PRO A 76 -71.34 3.94 24.29
C PRO A 76 -70.94 4.42 22.90
N ILE A 77 -71.78 5.24 22.27
CA ILE A 77 -71.37 6.02 21.09
C ILE A 77 -70.39 7.10 21.56
N PRO A 78 -69.09 6.99 21.23
CA PRO A 78 -68.08 7.93 21.70
C PRO A 78 -68.24 9.30 21.03
N PRO A 79 -67.77 10.39 21.67
CA PRO A 79 -67.73 11.69 21.04
C PRO A 79 -66.82 11.67 19.81
N CYS A 80 -67.19 12.41 18.76
CA CYS A 80 -66.40 12.47 17.54
C CYS A 80 -64.96 12.96 17.76
N GLU A 81 -64.71 13.75 18.82
CA GLU A 81 -63.38 14.19 19.25
C GLU A 81 -62.45 13.06 19.68
N GLU A 82 -62.97 11.91 20.09
CA GLU A 82 -62.16 10.75 20.44
C GLU A 82 -61.62 9.98 19.23
N LYS A 83 -62.11 10.29 18.02
CA LYS A 83 -61.59 9.72 16.78
C LYS A 83 -60.19 10.24 16.51
N PHE A 84 -59.25 9.36 16.14
CA PHE A 84 -57.84 9.75 16.01
C PHE A 84 -57.58 10.84 14.97
N TYR A 85 -58.36 10.85 13.89
CA TYR A 85 -58.36 11.90 12.87
C TYR A 85 -59.81 12.32 12.60
N VAL A 86 -60.15 13.55 12.97
CA VAL A 86 -61.47 14.17 12.73
C VAL A 86 -61.26 15.66 12.44
N ARG A 87 -62.08 16.22 11.55
CA ARG A 87 -62.10 17.67 11.29
C ARG A 87 -63.15 18.34 12.16
N MET A 88 -62.79 19.48 12.75
CA MET A 88 -63.71 20.31 13.53
C MET A 88 -64.37 21.35 12.63
N PRO A 89 -65.69 21.61 12.77
CA PRO A 89 -66.61 20.96 13.71
C PRO A 89 -66.93 19.51 13.31
N CYS A 90 -67.08 18.63 14.31
CA CYS A 90 -67.41 17.22 14.09
C CYS A 90 -68.74 16.81 14.72
N TYR A 91 -69.33 15.76 14.15
CA TYR A 91 -70.60 15.15 14.55
C TYR A 91 -70.39 13.70 15.01
N ASP A 92 -71.07 13.29 16.07
CA ASP A 92 -70.98 11.94 16.66
C ASP A 92 -71.55 10.89 15.69
N PHE A 93 -72.63 11.23 14.99
CA PHE A 93 -73.11 10.52 13.80
C PHE A 93 -74.01 11.45 12.98
N VAL A 94 -74.26 11.09 11.73
CA VAL A 94 -75.24 11.77 10.86
C VAL A 94 -76.33 10.81 10.43
N TRP A 95 -77.48 11.30 9.98
CA TRP A 95 -78.57 10.41 9.56
C TRP A 95 -79.44 10.98 8.45
N SER A 96 -80.13 10.10 7.72
CA SER A 96 -81.13 10.44 6.69
C SER A 96 -82.50 9.84 6.98
N GLY A 97 -83.55 10.45 6.39
CA GLY A 97 -84.96 10.08 6.64
C GLY A 97 -85.73 11.09 7.50
N ASN A 98 -85.27 12.35 7.57
CA ASN A 98 -85.84 13.40 8.44
C ASN A 98 -87.29 13.82 8.07
N ASP A 99 -87.82 13.36 6.94
CA ASP A 99 -89.20 13.63 6.57
C ASP A 99 -90.23 12.82 7.41
N SER A 100 -89.77 11.83 8.20
CA SER A 100 -90.61 11.00 9.07
C SER A 100 -90.47 11.37 10.55
N THR A 101 -91.58 11.73 11.19
CA THR A 101 -91.66 11.98 12.64
C THR A 101 -91.35 10.74 13.48
N VAL A 102 -91.54 9.54 12.91
CA VAL A 102 -91.20 8.26 13.57
C VAL A 102 -89.68 8.11 13.68
N ILE A 103 -88.95 8.45 12.60
CA ILE A 103 -87.48 8.37 12.58
C ILE A 103 -86.88 9.44 13.50
N ASP A 104 -87.43 10.66 13.50
CA ASP A 104 -86.97 11.74 14.41
C ASP A 104 -87.10 11.36 15.89
N ASN A 105 -88.21 10.69 16.27
CA ASN A 105 -88.39 10.13 17.61
C ASN A 105 -87.37 9.01 17.93
N ILE A 106 -87.07 8.15 16.96
CA ILE A 106 -86.06 7.08 17.11
C ILE A 106 -84.67 7.70 17.34
N VAL A 107 -84.26 8.70 16.56
CA VAL A 107 -82.96 9.35 16.71
C VAL A 107 -82.88 10.11 18.04
N THR A 108 -83.96 10.78 18.44
CA THR A 108 -84.05 11.43 19.77
C THR A 108 -83.91 10.41 20.90
N SER A 109 -84.44 9.20 20.72
CA SER A 109 -84.28 8.09 21.66
C SER A 109 -82.84 7.56 21.70
N ILE A 110 -82.15 7.46 20.55
CA ILE A 110 -80.72 7.11 20.46
C ILE A 110 -79.88 8.13 21.24
N MET A 111 -80.15 9.43 21.04
CA MET A 111 -79.39 10.50 21.66
C MET A 111 -79.58 10.56 23.19
N SER A 112 -80.81 10.38 23.68
CA SER A 112 -81.13 10.45 25.12
C SER A 112 -80.70 9.19 25.88
N ASN A 113 -80.67 8.02 25.23
CA ASN A 113 -80.35 6.74 25.87
C ASN A 113 -78.92 6.23 25.58
N ASN A 114 -78.03 7.07 25.06
CA ASN A 114 -76.65 6.69 24.86
C ASN A 114 -75.97 6.42 26.22
N PRO A 115 -75.35 5.24 26.44
CA PRO A 115 -74.68 4.93 27.69
C PRO A 115 -73.61 5.96 28.03
N THR A 116 -73.38 6.22 29.32
CA THR A 116 -72.38 7.17 29.87
C THR A 116 -72.61 8.67 29.60
N ARG A 117 -73.18 9.07 28.45
CA ARG A 117 -73.52 10.47 28.16
C ARG A 117 -74.70 10.60 27.18
N PRO A 118 -75.65 11.54 27.39
CA PRO A 118 -76.60 11.91 26.35
C PRO A 118 -75.89 12.69 25.23
N ILE A 119 -76.28 12.45 23.97
CA ILE A 119 -75.68 13.10 22.79
C ILE A 119 -76.38 14.44 22.54
N PRO A 120 -75.67 15.59 22.52
CA PRO A 120 -76.28 16.88 22.23
C PRO A 120 -76.79 16.99 20.79
N ALA A 121 -77.89 17.72 20.56
CA ALA A 121 -78.42 17.96 19.21
C ALA A 121 -77.42 18.65 18.26
N ALA A 122 -76.50 19.47 18.78
CA ALA A 122 -75.43 20.10 17.99
C ALA A 122 -74.40 19.08 17.43
N LYS A 123 -74.38 17.85 17.97
CA LYS A 123 -73.46 16.77 17.59
C LYS A 123 -74.08 15.74 16.65
N VAL A 124 -75.32 15.95 16.22
CA VAL A 124 -76.02 15.09 15.25
C VAL A 124 -76.53 15.96 14.11
N ARG A 125 -76.37 15.50 12.88
CA ARG A 125 -76.86 16.22 11.69
C ARG A 125 -77.82 15.35 10.90
N SER A 126 -78.95 15.91 10.50
CA SER A 126 -80.00 15.22 9.74
C SER A 126 -80.02 15.66 8.27
N PHE A 127 -80.44 14.74 7.41
CA PHE A 127 -80.59 14.90 5.97
C PHE A 127 -81.89 14.23 5.50
N LYS A 128 -82.36 14.54 4.29
CA LYS A 128 -83.59 13.91 3.77
C LYS A 128 -83.31 12.54 3.18
N THR A 129 -82.32 12.45 2.30
CA THR A 129 -81.99 11.21 1.56
C THR A 129 -80.56 10.76 1.83
N GLU A 130 -80.27 9.51 1.48
CA GLU A 130 -78.91 8.95 1.51
C GLU A 130 -77.94 9.71 0.58
N ASP A 131 -78.39 10.06 -0.63
CA ASP A 131 -77.58 10.83 -1.59
C ASP A 131 -77.12 12.20 -1.06
N GLU A 132 -77.95 12.87 -0.25
CA GLU A 132 -77.58 14.14 0.40
C GLU A 132 -76.48 13.96 1.44
N VAL A 133 -76.50 12.85 2.19
CA VAL A 133 -75.46 12.48 3.15
C VAL A 133 -74.15 12.22 2.41
N ASP A 134 -74.19 11.47 1.31
CA ASP A 134 -73.02 11.14 0.50
C ASP A 134 -72.40 12.39 -0.14
N ALA A 135 -73.22 13.26 -0.73
CA ALA A 135 -72.76 14.54 -1.26
C ALA A 135 -72.12 15.43 -0.17
N TRP A 136 -72.66 15.39 1.05
CA TRP A 136 -72.08 16.10 2.20
C TRP A 136 -70.77 15.47 2.67
N LEU A 137 -70.69 14.15 2.81
CA LEU A 137 -69.46 13.44 3.20
C LEU A 137 -68.33 13.62 2.18
N LEU A 138 -68.66 13.76 0.89
CA LEU A 138 -67.70 14.05 -0.19
C LEU A 138 -67.18 15.49 -0.15
N SER A 139 -68.05 16.46 0.16
CA SER A 139 -67.67 17.87 0.27
C SER A 139 -66.97 18.20 1.60
N GLU A 140 -67.33 17.50 2.68
CA GLU A 140 -66.83 17.70 4.05
C GLU A 140 -66.25 16.40 4.63
N PRO A 141 -65.10 15.92 4.12
CA PRO A 141 -64.54 14.65 4.54
C PRO A 141 -64.09 14.68 6.01
N MET A 142 -64.26 13.54 6.70
CA MET A 142 -63.76 13.30 8.06
C MET A 142 -64.41 14.16 9.17
N GLN A 143 -65.63 14.68 8.96
CA GLN A 143 -66.40 15.38 10.00
C GLN A 143 -67.33 14.47 10.83
N ALA A 144 -67.61 13.25 10.37
CA ALA A 144 -68.41 12.26 11.11
C ALA A 144 -67.77 10.86 11.06
N PRO A 145 -67.93 10.01 12.09
CA PRO A 145 -67.40 8.65 12.10
C PRO A 145 -68.29 7.66 11.35
N ALA A 146 -69.62 7.85 11.36
CA ALA A 146 -70.60 6.99 10.72
C ALA A 146 -71.92 7.75 10.43
N ALA A 147 -72.71 7.20 9.50
CA ALA A 147 -74.02 7.67 9.11
C ALA A 147 -75.09 6.56 9.19
N LEU A 148 -76.31 6.92 9.60
CA LEU A 148 -77.48 6.03 9.65
C LEU A 148 -78.50 6.43 8.60
N HIS A 149 -78.94 5.49 7.77
CA HIS A 149 -79.93 5.74 6.74
C HIS A 149 -81.20 5.00 7.09
N PHE A 150 -82.25 5.71 7.47
CA PHE A 150 -83.51 5.08 7.85
C PHE A 150 -84.54 5.17 6.71
N GLN A 151 -85.27 4.08 6.50
CA GLN A 151 -86.38 4.02 5.57
C GLN A 151 -87.57 3.32 6.22
N VAL A 152 -88.71 3.98 6.26
CA VAL A 152 -89.96 3.38 6.75
C VAL A 152 -90.63 2.70 5.56
N VAL A 153 -90.64 1.36 5.55
CA VAL A 153 -91.30 0.57 4.49
C VAL A 153 -92.78 0.36 4.81
N SER A 154 -93.11 0.17 6.09
CA SER A 154 -94.48 0.13 6.61
C SER A 154 -94.51 0.55 8.10
N PRO A 155 -95.69 0.79 8.72
CA PRO A 155 -95.77 1.15 10.14
C PRO A 155 -95.15 0.14 11.11
N THR A 156 -94.93 -1.10 10.68
CA THR A 156 -94.34 -2.18 11.48
C THR A 156 -92.96 -2.62 10.98
N LEU A 157 -92.47 -2.05 9.88
CA LEU A 157 -91.19 -2.41 9.26
C LEU A 157 -90.37 -1.15 8.97
N ILE A 158 -89.34 -0.96 9.78
CA ILE A 158 -88.31 0.08 9.60
C ILE A 158 -87.03 -0.63 9.18
N THR A 159 -86.50 -0.24 8.03
CA THR A 159 -85.18 -0.69 7.56
C THR A 159 -84.17 0.42 7.83
N TYR A 160 -82.95 0.04 8.22
CA TYR A 160 -81.86 1.00 8.34
C TYR A 160 -80.57 0.47 7.70
N GLY A 161 -79.80 1.37 7.10
CA GLY A 161 -78.44 1.14 6.63
C GLY A 161 -77.44 1.87 7.53
N LEU A 162 -76.28 1.25 7.76
CA LEU A 162 -75.17 1.85 8.51
C LEU A 162 -73.98 2.04 7.58
N GLN A 163 -73.61 3.30 7.36
CA GLN A 163 -72.48 3.68 6.53
C GLN A 163 -71.34 4.15 7.44
N SER A 164 -70.17 3.52 7.33
CA SER A 164 -69.00 3.89 8.14
C SER A 164 -67.70 3.60 7.40
N ASN A 165 -66.61 4.26 7.78
CA ASN A 165 -65.29 3.95 7.26
C ASN A 165 -64.70 2.78 8.06
N SER A 166 -64.56 1.62 7.43
CA SER A 166 -64.05 0.38 8.05
C SER A 166 -62.52 0.30 8.10
N THR A 167 -61.79 1.33 7.66
CA THR A 167 -60.33 1.30 7.62
C THR A 167 -59.74 1.54 9.01
N PRO A 168 -58.98 0.59 9.60
CA PRO A 168 -58.36 0.78 10.89
C PRO A 168 -57.26 1.85 10.81
N ILE A 169 -57.16 2.66 11.87
CA ILE A 169 -56.25 3.80 11.92
C ILE A 169 -55.27 3.61 13.08
N VAL A 170 -53.99 3.96 12.86
CA VAL A 170 -52.95 3.84 13.88
C VAL A 170 -52.46 5.23 14.32
N ARG A 171 -52.47 5.49 15.63
CA ARG A 171 -51.87 6.70 16.22
C ARG A 171 -51.03 6.31 17.42
N ARG A 172 -49.71 6.56 17.36
CA ARG A 172 -48.74 6.27 18.44
C ARG A 172 -48.83 4.83 18.99
N GLY A 173 -49.01 3.84 18.12
CA GLY A 173 -49.09 2.42 18.51
C GLY A 173 -50.44 1.93 19.00
N GLN A 174 -51.42 2.83 19.19
CA GLN A 174 -52.80 2.44 19.43
C GLN A 174 -53.51 2.26 18.09
N TYR A 175 -54.21 1.14 17.95
CA TYR A 175 -55.11 0.87 16.83
C TYR A 175 -56.51 1.32 17.21
N GLU A 176 -57.09 2.17 16.37
CA GLU A 176 -58.51 2.49 16.40
C GLU A 176 -59.20 1.58 15.39
N ASP A 177 -59.91 0.57 15.91
CA ASP A 177 -60.80 -0.26 15.12
C ASP A 177 -62.15 0.46 14.99
N PRO A 178 -62.48 1.03 13.81
CA PRO A 178 -63.71 1.78 13.63
C PRO A 178 -64.96 0.92 13.75
N THR A 179 -64.86 -0.39 13.50
CA THR A 179 -65.97 -1.32 13.63
C THR A 179 -66.36 -1.49 15.09
N PHE A 180 -65.40 -1.79 15.98
CA PHE A 180 -65.69 -1.94 17.41
C PHE A 180 -65.92 -0.61 18.12
N LYS A 181 -65.26 0.48 17.71
CA LYS A 181 -65.34 1.78 18.39
C LYS A 181 -66.54 2.63 17.97
N PHE A 182 -66.99 2.57 16.71
CA PHE A 182 -68.06 3.45 16.21
C PHE A 182 -69.23 2.69 15.56
N GLN A 183 -68.95 1.70 14.70
CA GLN A 183 -69.99 1.00 13.94
C GLN A 183 -70.92 0.18 14.85
N ILE A 184 -70.34 -0.67 15.69
CA ILE A 184 -71.08 -1.56 16.59
C ILE A 184 -71.92 -0.79 17.63
N PRO A 185 -71.37 0.22 18.35
CA PRO A 185 -72.17 1.03 19.27
C PRO A 185 -73.38 1.68 18.61
N LEU A 186 -73.19 2.21 17.40
CA LEU A 186 -74.25 2.88 16.65
C LEU A 186 -75.30 1.89 16.14
N GLN A 187 -74.88 0.70 15.68
CA GLN A 187 -75.77 -0.39 15.30
C GLN A 187 -76.65 -0.83 16.48
N ILE A 188 -76.05 -1.14 17.63
CA ILE A 188 -76.79 -1.59 18.83
C ILE A 188 -77.75 -0.49 19.31
N ALA A 189 -77.33 0.78 19.26
CA ALA A 189 -78.21 1.89 19.61
C ALA A 189 -79.40 2.03 18.65
N ALA A 190 -79.18 1.92 17.34
CA ALA A 190 -80.23 1.99 16.34
C ALA A 190 -81.23 0.83 16.46
N GLU A 191 -80.75 -0.41 16.53
CA GLU A 191 -81.62 -1.60 16.65
C GLU A 191 -82.45 -1.54 17.94
N ARG A 192 -81.84 -1.12 19.06
CA ARG A 192 -82.54 -0.94 20.34
C ARG A 192 -83.60 0.15 20.29
N ALA A 193 -83.32 1.28 19.64
CA ALA A 193 -84.28 2.38 19.51
C ALA A 193 -85.44 2.01 18.57
N ILE A 194 -85.17 1.31 17.47
CA ILE A 194 -86.20 0.75 16.58
C ILE A 194 -87.07 -0.25 17.35
N ALA A 195 -86.46 -1.18 18.10
CA ALA A 195 -87.19 -2.16 18.89
C ALA A 195 -88.14 -1.50 19.90
N ARG A 196 -87.66 -0.48 20.64
CA ARG A 196 -88.50 0.31 21.55
C ARG A 196 -89.67 1.00 20.83
N SER A 197 -89.41 1.55 19.65
CA SER A 197 -90.44 2.22 18.85
C SER A 197 -91.51 1.25 18.32
N LEU A 198 -91.13 0.04 17.90
CA LEU A 198 -92.05 -0.95 17.35
C LEU A 198 -92.83 -1.71 18.43
N ILE A 199 -92.20 -1.99 19.59
CA ILE A 199 -92.83 -2.68 20.72
C ILE A 199 -93.75 -1.72 21.50
N GLY A 200 -93.47 -0.41 21.48
CA GLY A 200 -94.24 0.59 22.22
C GLY A 200 -93.90 0.69 23.71
N GLU A 201 -92.87 -0.04 24.18
CA GLU A 201 -92.37 0.03 25.56
C GLU A 201 -91.02 0.75 25.62
N SER A 202 -90.99 1.92 26.28
CA SER A 202 -89.78 2.73 26.43
C SER A 202 -88.70 2.08 27.31
N ASN A 203 -89.08 1.17 28.21
CA ASN A 203 -88.20 0.48 29.15
C ASN A 203 -87.70 -0.88 28.66
N PHE A 204 -87.90 -1.23 27.39
CA PHE A 204 -87.34 -2.46 26.83
C PHE A 204 -85.80 -2.46 26.98
N THR A 205 -85.29 -3.49 27.66
CA THR A 205 -83.86 -3.70 27.92
C THR A 205 -83.33 -4.82 27.04
N TRP A 206 -82.22 -4.57 26.35
CA TRP A 206 -81.61 -5.52 25.43
C TRP A 206 -80.08 -5.42 25.58
N ASN A 207 -79.49 -6.43 26.23
CA ASN A 207 -78.07 -6.46 26.53
C ASN A 207 -77.35 -7.35 25.52
N VAL A 208 -76.40 -6.76 24.79
CA VAL A 208 -75.49 -7.48 23.89
C VAL A 208 -74.07 -7.31 24.40
N GLY A 209 -73.36 -8.43 24.58
CA GLY A 209 -71.98 -8.48 25.03
C GLY A 209 -71.06 -8.95 23.92
N LEU A 210 -69.94 -8.24 23.71
CA LEU A 210 -68.94 -8.59 22.69
C LEU A 210 -67.64 -9.03 23.35
N THR A 211 -67.10 -10.16 22.89
CA THR A 211 -65.84 -10.74 23.38
C THR A 211 -64.90 -10.96 22.21
N GLU A 212 -63.61 -10.65 22.39
CA GLU A 212 -62.56 -11.10 21.46
C GLU A 212 -62.37 -12.62 21.57
N PHE A 213 -61.81 -13.27 20.55
CA PHE A 213 -61.45 -14.68 20.65
C PHE A 213 -60.20 -14.87 21.52
N ALA A 214 -60.10 -16.00 22.23
CA ALA A 214 -58.84 -16.39 22.85
C ALA A 214 -57.79 -16.65 21.75
N HIS A 215 -56.61 -16.03 21.87
CA HIS A 215 -55.56 -16.13 20.86
C HIS A 215 -54.16 -16.09 21.49
N PRO A 216 -53.15 -16.75 20.87
CA PRO A 216 -51.76 -16.61 21.27
C PRO A 216 -51.19 -15.24 20.89
N ALA A 217 -50.11 -14.83 21.53
CA ALA A 217 -49.37 -13.63 21.14
C ALA A 217 -48.82 -13.78 19.71
N ARG A 218 -49.07 -12.82 18.83
CA ARG A 218 -48.37 -12.75 17.55
C ARG A 218 -46.92 -12.29 17.74
N PRO A 219 -45.97 -12.77 16.92
CA PRO A 219 -44.60 -12.27 16.97
C PRO A 219 -44.57 -10.78 16.67
N ALA A 220 -43.95 -10.01 17.57
CA ALA A 220 -43.75 -8.58 17.37
C ALA A 220 -42.63 -8.33 16.34
N PHE A 221 -42.57 -7.11 15.80
CA PHE A 221 -41.41 -6.70 15.04
C PHE A 221 -40.18 -6.72 15.95
N SER A 222 -39.22 -7.62 15.67
CA SER A 222 -37.92 -7.61 16.33
C SER A 222 -36.96 -6.78 15.49
N ALA A 223 -36.44 -5.69 16.05
CA ALA A 223 -35.42 -4.88 15.39
C ALA A 223 -34.14 -5.71 15.21
N LEU A 224 -33.87 -6.62 16.14
CA LEU A 224 -32.72 -7.51 16.08
C LEU A 224 -32.81 -8.55 14.96
N ALA A 225 -33.99 -9.11 14.69
CA ALA A 225 -34.18 -10.06 13.57
C ALA A 225 -33.99 -9.38 12.21
N THR A 226 -34.54 -8.17 12.07
CA THR A 226 -34.69 -7.49 10.78
C THR A 226 -33.49 -6.61 10.45
N VAL A 227 -33.04 -5.82 11.42
CA VAL A 227 -31.99 -4.81 11.26
C VAL A 227 -30.67 -5.26 11.89
N GLY A 228 -30.73 -6.19 12.85
CA GLY A 228 -29.56 -6.74 13.54
C GLY A 228 -28.48 -7.30 12.63
N PRO A 229 -28.75 -8.12 11.58
CA PRO A 229 -27.71 -8.59 10.66
C PRO A 229 -26.89 -7.46 10.02
N ALA A 230 -27.55 -6.37 9.61
CA ALA A 230 -26.87 -5.21 9.01
C ALA A 230 -26.02 -4.46 10.05
N PHE A 231 -26.51 -4.34 11.27
CA PHE A 231 -25.75 -3.74 12.38
C PHE A 231 -24.57 -4.62 12.79
N PHE A 232 -24.76 -5.94 12.80
CA PHE A 232 -23.73 -6.90 13.09
C PHE A 232 -22.63 -6.90 12.02
N LEU A 233 -23.02 -6.75 10.75
CA LEU A 233 -22.08 -6.51 9.66
C LEU A 233 -21.36 -5.16 9.81
N ALA A 234 -22.07 -4.09 10.15
CA ALA A 234 -21.49 -2.75 10.26
C ALA A 234 -20.39 -2.67 11.33
N PHE A 235 -20.60 -3.24 12.53
CA PHE A 235 -19.54 -3.21 13.56
C PHE A 235 -18.35 -4.09 13.16
N THR A 236 -18.59 -5.26 12.57
CA THR A 236 -17.50 -6.16 12.14
C THR A 236 -16.67 -5.53 11.02
N MET A 237 -17.29 -4.71 10.16
CA MET A 237 -16.58 -3.92 9.15
C MET A 237 -15.61 -2.89 9.74
N PHE A 238 -15.92 -2.26 10.88
CA PHE A 238 -14.98 -1.32 11.53
C PHE A 238 -13.67 -2.00 11.92
N GLY A 239 -13.74 -3.23 12.47
CA GLY A 239 -12.55 -4.01 12.79
C GLY A 239 -11.74 -4.35 11.53
N PHE A 240 -12.41 -4.84 10.50
CA PHE A 240 -11.77 -5.22 9.24
C PHE A 240 -11.06 -4.05 8.54
N VAL A 241 -11.69 -2.86 8.46
CA VAL A 241 -11.10 -1.68 7.80
C VAL A 241 -9.82 -1.22 8.49
N LEU A 242 -9.78 -1.27 9.82
CA LEU A 242 -8.57 -0.93 10.59
C LEU A 242 -7.46 -1.97 10.37
N GLN A 243 -7.80 -3.25 10.31
CA GLN A 243 -6.85 -4.35 10.05
C GLN A 243 -6.23 -4.25 8.67
N ILE A 244 -7.03 -4.05 7.62
CA ILE A 244 -6.52 -3.94 6.26
C ILE A 244 -5.67 -2.67 6.08
N SER A 245 -6.04 -1.57 6.72
CA SER A 245 -5.26 -0.32 6.71
C SER A 245 -3.85 -0.53 7.29
N ASN A 246 -3.74 -1.25 8.41
CA ASN A 246 -2.45 -1.59 9.01
C ASN A 246 -1.62 -2.50 8.09
N LEU A 247 -2.23 -3.50 7.46
CA LEU A 247 -1.57 -4.42 6.54
C LEU A 247 -1.07 -3.68 5.27
N VAL A 248 -1.91 -2.82 4.70
CA VAL A 248 -1.56 -2.00 3.53
C VAL A 248 -0.44 -1.03 3.88
N ALA A 249 -0.50 -0.38 5.06
CA ALA A 249 0.58 0.48 5.52
C ALA A 249 1.91 -0.27 5.66
N GLU A 250 1.92 -1.50 6.20
CA GLU A 250 3.17 -2.29 6.26
C GLU A 250 3.69 -2.69 4.86
N LYS A 251 2.77 -2.92 3.92
CA LYS A 251 3.10 -3.27 2.53
C LYS A 251 3.65 -2.07 1.75
N GLU A 252 3.02 -0.91 1.84
CA GLU A 252 3.48 0.34 1.20
C GLU A 252 4.89 0.71 1.64
N LEU A 253 5.17 0.54 2.92
CA LEU A 253 6.47 0.82 3.53
C LEU A 253 7.52 -0.28 3.30
N LYS A 254 7.14 -1.35 2.62
CA LYS A 254 8.00 -2.52 2.32
C LYS A 254 8.66 -3.11 3.58
N LEU A 255 8.03 -2.98 4.75
CA LEU A 255 8.61 -3.40 6.03
C LEU A 255 8.87 -4.90 6.06
N ARG A 256 7.95 -5.70 5.50
CA ARG A 256 8.14 -7.15 5.34
C ARG A 256 9.41 -7.48 4.53
N GLN A 257 9.69 -6.74 3.46
CA GLN A 257 10.88 -6.97 2.63
C GLN A 257 12.16 -6.60 3.39
N ALA A 258 12.17 -5.47 4.10
CA ALA A 258 13.30 -5.07 4.94
C ALA A 258 13.58 -6.11 6.04
N MET A 259 12.54 -6.63 6.68
CA MET A 259 12.67 -7.66 7.72
C MET A 259 13.17 -8.99 7.14
N ASN A 260 12.74 -9.34 5.94
CA ASN A 260 13.27 -10.50 5.22
C ASN A 260 14.77 -10.35 4.88
N MET A 261 15.24 -9.15 4.52
CA MET A 261 16.67 -8.89 4.29
C MET A 261 17.50 -9.08 5.57
N THR A 262 16.94 -8.74 6.72
CA THR A 262 17.59 -8.93 8.04
C THR A 262 17.53 -10.37 8.56
N GLY A 263 17.07 -11.33 7.75
CA GLY A 263 17.04 -12.76 8.12
C GLY A 263 15.81 -13.19 8.93
N LEU A 264 14.72 -12.41 8.92
CA LEU A 264 13.44 -12.84 9.51
C LEU A 264 12.82 -13.96 8.67
N TYR A 265 12.29 -14.99 9.32
CA TYR A 265 11.46 -16.00 8.65
C TYR A 265 10.07 -15.46 8.29
N GLU A 266 9.64 -15.67 7.05
CA GLU A 266 8.30 -15.27 6.59
C GLU A 266 7.17 -15.94 7.37
N SER A 267 7.37 -17.21 7.77
CA SER A 267 6.42 -17.95 8.60
C SER A 267 6.18 -17.28 9.95
N THR A 268 7.22 -16.69 10.53
CA THR A 268 7.16 -16.01 11.83
C THR A 268 6.37 -14.71 11.74
N TYR A 269 6.52 -13.96 10.63
CA TYR A 269 5.72 -12.78 10.34
C TYR A 269 4.23 -13.09 10.32
N TRP A 270 3.82 -14.06 9.48
CA TRP A 270 2.42 -14.45 9.35
C TRP A 270 1.86 -15.05 10.64
N ALA A 271 2.63 -15.90 11.34
CA ALA A 271 2.21 -16.48 12.61
C ALA A 271 1.95 -15.40 13.66
N SER A 272 2.83 -14.40 13.77
CA SER A 272 2.65 -13.28 14.71
C SER A 272 1.44 -12.43 14.37
N TRP A 273 1.22 -12.17 13.08
CA TRP A 273 0.07 -11.38 12.61
C TRP A 273 -1.25 -12.11 12.88
N ILE A 274 -1.36 -13.36 12.43
CA ILE A 274 -2.55 -14.21 12.65
C ILE A 274 -2.85 -14.36 14.15
N SER A 275 -1.82 -14.56 14.99
CA SER A 275 -2.00 -14.71 16.43
C SER A 275 -2.55 -13.43 17.07
N TRP A 276 -2.00 -12.27 16.69
CA TRP A 276 -2.45 -10.98 17.24
C TRP A 276 -3.87 -10.64 16.79
N GLU A 277 -4.14 -10.74 15.50
CA GLU A 277 -5.48 -10.45 14.96
C GLU A 277 -6.52 -11.45 15.47
N GLY A 278 -6.15 -12.72 15.61
CA GLY A 278 -7.00 -13.74 16.23
C GLY A 278 -7.39 -13.41 17.67
N ILE A 279 -6.45 -12.88 18.48
CA ILE A 279 -6.73 -12.44 19.85
C ILE A 279 -7.67 -11.24 19.87
N ILE A 280 -7.44 -10.24 19.02
CA ILE A 280 -8.31 -9.05 18.96
C ILE A 280 -9.73 -9.44 18.51
N THR A 281 -9.86 -10.29 17.51
CA THR A 281 -11.16 -10.82 17.05
C THR A 281 -11.84 -11.69 18.12
N PHE A 282 -11.08 -12.49 18.88
CA PHE A 282 -11.60 -13.25 20.02
C PHE A 282 -12.18 -12.31 21.09
N ILE A 283 -11.47 -11.26 21.48
CA ILE A 283 -11.93 -10.30 22.49
C ILE A 283 -13.13 -9.49 21.97
N SER A 284 -13.12 -9.07 20.70
CA SER A 284 -14.22 -8.31 20.08
C SER A 284 -15.51 -9.13 20.01
N SER A 285 -15.44 -10.40 19.58
CA SER A 285 -16.58 -11.32 19.58
C SER A 285 -17.10 -11.62 21.00
N LEU A 286 -16.21 -11.73 21.99
CA LEU A 286 -16.60 -11.85 23.39
C LEU A 286 -17.37 -10.62 23.88
N PHE A 287 -16.86 -9.42 23.62
CA PHE A 287 -17.52 -8.16 24.01
C PHE A 287 -18.87 -7.98 23.34
N LEU A 288 -19.02 -8.38 22.08
CA LEU A 288 -20.31 -8.35 21.40
C LEU A 288 -21.39 -9.15 22.15
N VAL A 289 -21.08 -10.40 22.52
CA VAL A 289 -22.03 -11.27 23.24
C VAL A 289 -22.29 -10.73 24.65
N LEU A 290 -21.24 -10.28 25.36
CA LEU A 290 -21.37 -9.73 26.71
C LEU A 290 -22.21 -8.44 26.72
N PHE A 291 -21.97 -7.50 25.80
CA PHE A 291 -22.79 -6.29 25.69
C PHE A 291 -24.23 -6.60 25.29
N GLY A 292 -24.46 -7.61 24.44
CA GLY A 292 -25.80 -8.10 24.12
C GLY A 292 -26.55 -8.64 25.34
N MET A 293 -25.87 -9.42 26.19
CA MET A 293 -26.45 -9.88 27.45
C MET A 293 -26.65 -8.73 28.46
N MET A 294 -25.73 -7.77 28.50
CA MET A 294 -25.81 -6.59 29.37
C MET A 294 -27.05 -5.73 29.05
N PHE A 295 -27.36 -5.50 27.78
CA PHE A 295 -28.59 -4.80 27.35
C PHE A 295 -29.87 -5.66 27.42
N GLN A 296 -29.75 -6.88 27.96
CA GLN A 296 -30.86 -7.74 28.31
C GLN A 296 -31.71 -8.27 27.13
N PHE A 297 -31.17 -8.30 25.91
CA PHE A 297 -31.86 -8.83 24.73
C PHE A 297 -32.18 -10.33 24.84
N ASP A 298 -33.42 -10.71 24.51
CA ASP A 298 -33.88 -12.11 24.58
C ASP A 298 -33.10 -13.04 23.66
N PHE A 299 -32.68 -12.57 22.48
CA PHE A 299 -31.79 -13.29 21.57
C PHE A 299 -30.49 -13.75 22.24
N PHE A 300 -29.87 -12.91 23.07
CA PHE A 300 -28.60 -13.24 23.74
C PHE A 300 -28.79 -14.06 25.02
N LYS A 301 -29.96 -13.95 25.67
CA LYS A 301 -30.26 -14.68 26.91
C LYS A 301 -30.79 -16.08 26.68
N LYS A 302 -31.70 -16.26 25.72
CA LYS A 302 -32.37 -17.53 25.45
C LYS A 302 -31.47 -18.50 24.69
N ASN A 303 -30.62 -17.98 23.80
CA ASN A 303 -29.65 -18.80 23.07
C ASN A 303 -28.41 -19.09 23.92
N ASN A 304 -27.79 -20.26 23.72
CA ASN A 304 -26.58 -20.61 24.44
C ASN A 304 -25.40 -19.69 24.09
N PHE A 305 -24.69 -19.22 25.12
CA PHE A 305 -23.51 -18.35 24.99
C PHE A 305 -22.47 -18.89 23.99
N GLY A 306 -22.15 -20.18 24.06
CA GLY A 306 -21.16 -20.80 23.17
C GLY A 306 -21.60 -20.78 21.72
N VAL A 307 -22.89 -21.03 21.44
CA VAL A 307 -23.42 -20.98 20.07
C VAL A 307 -23.25 -19.59 19.48
N LEU A 308 -23.66 -18.56 20.23
CA LEU A 308 -23.54 -17.16 19.82
C LEU A 308 -22.08 -16.75 19.63
N PHE A 309 -21.22 -17.07 20.59
CA PHE A 309 -19.79 -16.75 20.54
C PHE A 309 -19.12 -17.32 19.29
N PHE A 310 -19.30 -18.61 18.99
CA PHE A 310 -18.66 -19.22 17.83
C PHE A 310 -19.21 -18.73 16.49
N VAL A 311 -20.50 -18.39 16.39
CA VAL A 311 -21.07 -17.80 15.16
C VAL A 311 -20.38 -16.48 14.86
N PHE A 312 -20.30 -15.57 15.84
CA PHE A 312 -19.70 -14.26 15.64
C PHE A 312 -18.17 -14.32 15.49
N PHE A 313 -17.49 -15.19 16.25
CA PHE A 313 -16.04 -15.38 16.14
C PHE A 313 -15.64 -15.92 14.76
N LEU A 314 -16.25 -17.02 14.32
CA LEU A 314 -15.93 -17.62 13.02
C LEU A 314 -16.31 -16.69 11.86
N PHE A 315 -17.38 -15.91 12.01
CA PHE A 315 -17.76 -14.91 11.02
C PHE A 315 -16.71 -13.80 10.88
N GLN A 316 -16.26 -13.21 12.00
CA GLN A 316 -15.26 -12.14 11.99
C GLN A 316 -13.92 -12.59 11.38
N VAL A 317 -13.55 -13.86 11.53
CA VAL A 317 -12.34 -14.44 10.93
C VAL A 317 -12.46 -14.58 9.40
N ASN A 318 -13.67 -14.72 8.85
CA ASN A 318 -13.90 -15.06 7.44
C ASN A 318 -14.19 -13.86 6.52
N MET A 319 -14.25 -12.63 7.01
CA MET A 319 -14.89 -11.51 6.32
C MET A 319 -14.37 -11.16 4.92
N ILE A 320 -15.26 -11.30 3.92
CA ILE A 320 -15.21 -10.69 2.58
C ILE A 320 -16.63 -10.20 2.20
N ILE A 321 -16.74 -9.02 1.57
CA ILE A 321 -17.98 -8.23 1.39
C ILE A 321 -18.87 -8.77 0.25
N THR A 322 -20.18 -8.90 0.49
CA THR A 322 -21.26 -8.70 -0.50
C THR A 322 -22.55 -8.20 0.15
N ILE A 323 -23.26 -7.29 -0.52
CA ILE A 323 -24.53 -6.66 -0.10
C ILE A 323 -25.63 -7.13 -1.06
N ALA A 324 -26.28 -8.27 -0.81
CA ALA A 324 -27.51 -8.66 -1.53
C ALA A 324 -28.30 -9.75 -0.78
N GLY A 325 -29.63 -9.76 -0.96
CA GLY A 325 -30.58 -10.62 -0.26
C GLY A 325 -30.42 -12.13 -0.50
N PHE A 326 -30.87 -12.93 0.47
CA PHE A 326 -30.33 -14.26 0.74
C PHE A 326 -31.26 -15.42 0.31
N PRO A 327 -30.80 -16.34 -0.57
CA PRO A 327 -31.63 -17.41 -1.12
C PRO A 327 -31.53 -18.75 -0.35
N TYR A 328 -31.82 -18.76 0.96
CA TYR A 328 -31.81 -19.99 1.79
C TYR A 328 -33.21 -20.58 2.02
N LYS A 329 -34.01 -20.74 0.95
CA LYS A 329 -35.33 -21.40 0.99
C LYS A 329 -35.30 -22.74 0.28
N GLU A 330 -36.13 -23.68 0.72
CA GLU A 330 -36.28 -25.00 0.07
C GLU A 330 -36.68 -24.91 -1.42
N SER A 331 -37.35 -23.83 -1.81
CA SER A 331 -37.75 -23.55 -3.19
C SER A 331 -36.61 -23.19 -4.16
N ILE A 332 -35.39 -22.95 -3.66
CA ILE A 332 -34.24 -22.50 -4.48
C ILE A 332 -33.26 -23.65 -4.72
N SER A 333 -32.68 -23.79 -5.91
CA SER A 333 -31.81 -24.93 -6.22
C SER A 333 -30.58 -25.05 -5.31
N SER A 334 -30.17 -26.29 -5.01
CA SER A 334 -29.01 -26.57 -4.15
C SER A 334 -27.70 -25.96 -4.68
N PHE A 335 -27.57 -25.86 -6.01
CA PHE A 335 -26.40 -25.24 -6.65
C PHE A 335 -26.33 -23.72 -6.40
N LEU A 336 -27.46 -23.02 -6.46
CA LEU A 336 -27.52 -21.59 -6.11
C LEU A 336 -27.19 -21.40 -4.62
N ARG A 337 -27.76 -22.20 -3.72
CA ARG A 337 -27.43 -22.14 -2.28
C ARG A 337 -25.93 -22.34 -2.04
N PHE A 338 -25.33 -23.32 -2.71
CA PHE A 338 -23.89 -23.60 -2.64
C PHE A 338 -23.03 -22.42 -3.08
N ILE A 339 -23.35 -21.77 -4.21
CA ILE A 339 -22.63 -20.57 -4.67
C ILE A 339 -22.77 -19.42 -3.66
N TRP A 340 -23.99 -19.19 -3.16
CA TRP A 340 -24.28 -18.09 -2.24
C TRP A 340 -23.67 -18.29 -0.85
N SER A 341 -23.36 -19.54 -0.45
CA SER A 341 -22.64 -19.86 0.79
C SER A 341 -21.14 -19.53 0.75
N PHE A 342 -20.52 -19.29 -0.42
CA PHE A 342 -19.12 -18.82 -0.48
C PHE A 342 -18.92 -17.40 0.10
N PHE A 343 -20.00 -16.69 0.35
CA PHE A 343 -20.00 -15.30 0.85
C PHE A 343 -20.34 -15.27 2.35
N PRO A 344 -19.36 -15.02 3.22
CA PRO A 344 -19.52 -15.06 4.69
C PRO A 344 -20.66 -14.18 5.27
N PRO A 345 -20.94 -12.96 4.77
CA PRO A 345 -22.05 -12.13 5.27
C PRO A 345 -23.41 -12.82 5.17
N ASN A 346 -23.59 -13.65 4.15
CA ASN A 346 -24.84 -14.37 3.92
C ASN A 346 -25.03 -15.47 4.95
N LEU A 347 -23.94 -16.15 5.33
CA LEU A 347 -23.94 -17.17 6.37
C LEU A 347 -24.22 -16.58 7.76
N LEU A 348 -23.71 -15.38 8.05
CA LEU A 348 -24.08 -14.68 9.29
C LEU A 348 -25.57 -14.29 9.28
N ALA A 349 -26.05 -13.69 8.20
CA ALA A 349 -27.43 -13.22 8.13
C ALA A 349 -28.44 -14.35 8.34
N ILE A 350 -28.20 -15.52 7.73
CA ILE A 350 -29.07 -16.70 7.94
C ILE A 350 -28.93 -17.25 9.36
N ALA A 351 -27.73 -17.27 9.95
CA ALA A 351 -27.53 -17.71 11.33
C ALA A 351 -28.25 -16.81 12.35
N VAL A 352 -28.15 -15.48 12.18
CA VAL A 352 -28.85 -14.51 13.03
C VAL A 352 -30.35 -14.67 12.89
N LYS A 353 -30.85 -14.90 11.66
CA LYS A 353 -32.28 -15.15 11.44
C LYS A 353 -32.76 -16.41 12.18
N ILE A 354 -32.07 -17.54 12.02
CA ILE A 354 -32.41 -18.81 12.71
C ILE A 354 -32.41 -18.63 14.24
N LEU A 355 -31.39 -17.95 14.78
CA LEU A 355 -31.26 -17.70 16.22
C LEU A 355 -32.33 -16.72 16.74
N SER A 356 -32.75 -15.78 15.91
CA SER A 356 -33.80 -14.82 16.24
C SER A 356 -35.18 -15.47 16.25
N ASP A 357 -35.49 -16.25 15.21
CA ASP A 357 -36.76 -16.97 15.10
C ASP A 357 -36.95 -17.93 16.29
N ALA A 358 -35.87 -18.54 16.79
CA ALA A 358 -35.89 -19.40 17.97
C ALA A 358 -36.02 -18.68 19.32
N SER A 359 -36.14 -17.35 19.35
CA SER A 359 -36.19 -16.54 20.58
C SER A 359 -37.29 -15.46 20.58
N ASN A 360 -38.15 -15.47 19.56
CA ASN A 360 -39.02 -14.34 19.21
C ASN A 360 -40.28 -14.25 20.09
N THR A 361 -40.79 -15.38 20.59
CA THR A 361 -41.95 -15.43 21.48
C THR A 361 -41.54 -15.68 22.93
N PRO A 362 -42.36 -15.26 23.92
CA PRO A 362 -42.08 -15.54 25.34
C PRO A 362 -42.03 -17.03 25.69
N GLU A 363 -42.68 -17.90 24.89
CA GLU A 363 -42.74 -19.35 25.09
C GLU A 363 -41.53 -20.07 24.48
N ASP A 364 -40.74 -19.41 23.64
CA ASP A 364 -39.54 -19.96 23.01
C ASP A 364 -38.38 -20.15 24.00
N LEU A 365 -37.75 -21.32 23.95
CA LEU A 365 -36.64 -21.72 24.83
C LEU A 365 -35.24 -21.41 24.24
N GLY A 366 -35.13 -20.96 23.00
CA GLY A 366 -33.85 -20.71 22.33
C GLY A 366 -33.11 -21.99 21.86
N ILE A 367 -31.99 -21.80 21.15
CA ILE A 367 -31.14 -22.90 20.67
C ILE A 367 -30.06 -23.24 21.70
N SER A 368 -30.08 -24.50 22.16
CA SER A 368 -29.03 -25.06 23.02
C SER A 368 -27.86 -25.63 22.21
N TRP A 369 -26.70 -25.82 22.85
CA TRP A 369 -25.53 -26.42 22.19
C TRP A 369 -25.81 -27.79 21.58
N LYS A 370 -26.61 -28.64 22.24
CA LYS A 370 -27.02 -29.96 21.72
C LYS A 370 -28.08 -29.86 20.62
N GLY A 371 -28.85 -28.77 20.60
CA GLY A 371 -29.92 -28.52 19.62
C GLY A 371 -29.45 -27.91 18.30
N ARG A 372 -28.18 -27.50 18.17
CA ARG A 372 -27.66 -26.78 16.99
C ARG A 372 -27.76 -27.51 15.63
N SER A 373 -27.89 -28.84 15.66
CA SER A 373 -28.04 -29.69 14.47
C SER A 373 -29.50 -29.93 14.09
N LYS A 374 -30.44 -29.34 14.82
CA LYS A 374 -31.87 -29.44 14.56
C LYS A 374 -32.43 -28.07 14.22
N CYS A 375 -33.43 -28.05 13.37
CA CYS A 375 -34.18 -26.86 13.03
C CYS A 375 -35.17 -26.49 14.15
N PRO A 376 -35.53 -25.20 14.28
CA PRO A 376 -36.61 -24.77 15.17
C PRO A 376 -37.93 -25.50 14.82
N PRO A 377 -38.75 -25.86 15.83
CA PRO A 377 -39.94 -26.68 15.64
C PRO A 377 -41.07 -26.02 14.82
N ASP A 378 -41.09 -24.68 14.71
CA ASP A 378 -42.16 -23.91 14.05
C ASP A 378 -41.79 -23.39 12.63
N SER A 379 -40.69 -23.86 12.04
CA SER A 379 -40.28 -23.45 10.68
C SER A 379 -40.46 -24.58 9.67
N ASP A 380 -41.48 -24.47 8.82
CA ASP A 380 -41.78 -25.46 7.76
C ASP A 380 -40.70 -25.52 6.64
N ASP A 381 -39.85 -24.50 6.50
CA ASP A 381 -38.83 -24.36 5.44
C ASP A 381 -37.39 -24.21 6.00
N CYS A 382 -36.86 -25.22 6.69
CA CYS A 382 -35.49 -25.14 7.26
C CYS A 382 -34.43 -25.79 6.35
N ALA A 383 -33.87 -24.99 5.44
CA ALA A 383 -32.87 -25.44 4.46
C ALA A 383 -31.42 -25.56 4.98
N ILE A 384 -31.08 -24.99 6.14
CA ILE A 384 -29.71 -24.95 6.70
C ILE A 384 -29.74 -24.87 8.23
N THR A 385 -28.90 -25.65 8.91
CA THR A 385 -28.77 -25.63 10.38
C THR A 385 -27.59 -24.79 10.85
N ILE A 386 -27.52 -24.47 12.15
CA ILE A 386 -26.37 -23.76 12.74
C ILE A 386 -25.08 -24.59 12.60
N ASN A 387 -25.17 -25.91 12.66
CA ASN A 387 -24.02 -26.79 12.46
C ASN A 387 -23.47 -26.74 11.02
N ASP A 388 -24.35 -26.59 10.03
CA ASP A 388 -23.95 -26.42 8.63
C ASP A 388 -23.27 -25.07 8.42
N VAL A 389 -23.78 -24.01 9.05
CA VAL A 389 -23.13 -22.69 9.06
C VAL A 389 -21.70 -22.77 9.60
N TYR A 390 -21.48 -23.46 10.73
CA TYR A 390 -20.12 -23.64 11.26
C TYR A 390 -19.20 -24.39 10.29
N THR A 391 -19.71 -25.46 9.68
CA THR A 391 -18.94 -26.26 8.73
C THR A 391 -18.51 -25.40 7.54
N TRP A 392 -19.43 -24.60 7.00
CA TRP A 392 -19.14 -23.65 5.92
C TRP A 392 -18.12 -22.59 6.32
N LEU A 393 -18.28 -21.93 7.47
CA LEU A 393 -17.33 -20.91 7.93
C LEU A 393 -15.92 -21.47 8.16
N ILE A 394 -15.79 -22.71 8.66
CA ILE A 394 -14.49 -23.36 8.83
C ILE A 394 -13.88 -23.69 7.45
N CYS A 395 -14.66 -24.27 6.54
CA CYS A 395 -14.18 -24.59 5.19
C CYS A 395 -13.74 -23.35 4.41
N LEU A 396 -14.48 -22.25 4.51
CA LEU A 396 -14.14 -20.98 3.87
C LEU A 396 -12.84 -20.39 4.41
N PHE A 397 -12.59 -20.49 5.71
CA PHE A 397 -11.34 -20.01 6.30
C PHE A 397 -10.13 -20.71 5.66
N PHE A 398 -10.16 -22.05 5.58
CA PHE A 398 -9.07 -22.80 4.95
C PHE A 398 -8.94 -22.52 3.46
N LEU A 399 -10.06 -22.39 2.74
CA LEU A 399 -10.07 -22.04 1.32
C LEU A 399 -9.39 -20.68 1.08
N TRP A 400 -9.82 -19.64 1.80
CA TRP A 400 -9.26 -18.30 1.68
C TRP A 400 -7.81 -18.23 2.16
N PHE A 401 -7.44 -19.00 3.18
CA PHE A 401 -6.05 -19.10 3.65
C PHE A 401 -5.13 -19.70 2.58
N VAL A 402 -5.56 -20.79 1.92
CA VAL A 402 -4.80 -21.39 0.81
C VAL A 402 -4.71 -20.44 -0.39
N LEU A 403 -5.81 -19.77 -0.74
CA LEU A 403 -5.83 -18.75 -1.79
C LEU A 403 -4.93 -17.56 -1.46
N ALA A 404 -4.87 -17.12 -0.21
CA ALA A 404 -3.99 -16.05 0.22
C ALA A 404 -2.51 -16.43 0.04
N ILE A 405 -2.11 -17.65 0.44
CA ILE A 405 -0.76 -18.17 0.21
C ILE A 405 -0.47 -18.26 -1.30
N TYR A 406 -1.43 -18.74 -2.09
CA TYR A 406 -1.29 -18.83 -3.54
C TYR A 406 -1.08 -17.46 -4.19
N PHE A 407 -1.92 -16.47 -3.85
CA PHE A 407 -1.85 -15.12 -4.38
C PHE A 407 -0.62 -14.34 -3.93
N ASP A 408 -0.14 -14.52 -2.70
CA ASP A 408 1.12 -13.90 -2.21
C ASP A 408 2.35 -14.35 -3.02
N ASN A 409 2.29 -15.54 -3.63
CA ASN A 409 3.35 -16.07 -4.48
C ASN A 409 3.24 -15.64 -5.95
N ILE A 410 2.05 -15.28 -6.43
CA ILE A 410 1.77 -15.04 -7.86
C ILE A 410 1.67 -13.55 -8.19
N PHE A 411 1.09 -12.74 -7.29
CA PHE A 411 1.04 -11.31 -7.50
C PHE A 411 2.44 -10.70 -7.33
N PRO A 412 2.81 -9.72 -8.18
CA PRO A 412 4.12 -9.12 -8.11
C PRO A 412 4.30 -8.39 -6.77
N ASN A 413 5.34 -8.79 -6.05
CA ASN A 413 5.81 -8.03 -4.89
C ASN A 413 6.40 -6.69 -5.36
N ALA A 414 6.64 -5.75 -4.43
CA ALA A 414 7.19 -4.43 -4.74
C ALA A 414 8.60 -4.46 -5.41
N SER A 415 9.21 -5.65 -5.51
CA SER A 415 10.47 -5.95 -6.19
C SER A 415 10.29 -6.61 -7.58
N GLY A 416 9.05 -6.76 -8.06
CA GLY A 416 8.72 -7.25 -9.41
C GLY A 416 8.78 -8.77 -9.62
N VAL A 417 9.05 -9.55 -8.58
CA VAL A 417 9.26 -11.00 -8.68
C VAL A 417 7.92 -11.73 -8.62
N ARG A 418 7.60 -12.52 -9.65
CA ARG A 418 6.40 -13.38 -9.74
C ARG A 418 6.81 -14.85 -9.83
N LYS A 419 6.16 -15.74 -9.10
CA LYS A 419 6.21 -17.18 -9.41
C LYS A 419 5.21 -17.51 -10.51
N SER A 420 5.49 -18.55 -11.28
CA SER A 420 4.53 -19.06 -12.27
C SER A 420 3.22 -19.46 -11.59
N PRO A 421 2.03 -19.22 -12.19
CA PRO A 421 0.76 -19.68 -11.62
C PRO A 421 0.75 -21.18 -11.25
N PHE A 422 1.52 -21.99 -11.97
CA PHE A 422 1.64 -23.43 -11.74
C PHE A 422 2.94 -23.83 -11.03
N TYR A 423 3.54 -22.95 -10.23
CA TYR A 423 4.83 -23.21 -9.58
C TYR A 423 4.86 -24.50 -8.74
N PHE A 424 3.72 -24.89 -8.16
CA PHE A 424 3.57 -26.09 -7.35
C PHE A 424 3.56 -27.39 -8.18
N MET A 425 3.40 -27.34 -9.51
CA MET A 425 3.52 -28.54 -10.36
C MET A 425 4.98 -28.88 -10.68
N ASN A 426 5.91 -27.96 -10.43
CA ASN A 426 7.33 -28.21 -10.66
C ASN A 426 7.89 -29.18 -9.61
N ARG A 427 8.45 -30.30 -10.06
CA ARG A 427 9.09 -31.33 -9.22
C ARG A 427 10.17 -30.75 -8.30
N GLY A 428 10.83 -29.67 -8.71
CA GLY A 428 11.84 -28.94 -7.94
C GLY A 428 11.29 -28.14 -6.74
N TYR A 429 10.00 -27.78 -6.75
CA TYR A 429 9.34 -27.06 -5.65
C TYR A 429 9.19 -27.96 -4.42
N TRP A 430 8.71 -29.19 -4.61
CA TRP A 430 8.48 -30.15 -3.52
C TRP A 430 9.75 -30.83 -3.00
N THR A 431 10.75 -31.00 -3.87
CA THR A 431 12.00 -31.69 -3.51
C THR A 431 13.05 -30.76 -2.91
N GLY A 432 12.83 -29.44 -2.88
CA GLY A 432 13.79 -28.43 -2.39
C GLY A 432 15.09 -28.32 -3.21
N LYS A 433 15.25 -29.17 -4.23
CA LYS A 433 16.43 -29.25 -5.12
C LYS A 433 16.26 -28.44 -6.42
N GLY A 434 15.17 -27.69 -6.57
CA GLY A 434 14.92 -26.84 -7.75
C GLY A 434 15.71 -25.52 -7.80
N GLY A 435 16.59 -25.25 -6.83
CA GLY A 435 17.23 -23.95 -6.63
C GLY A 435 18.24 -23.51 -7.71
N ASP A 436 18.69 -24.43 -8.57
CA ASP A 436 19.71 -24.10 -9.58
C ASP A 436 19.12 -23.46 -10.84
N LYS A 437 17.80 -23.40 -11.01
CA LYS A 437 17.14 -22.71 -12.14
C LYS A 437 15.92 -21.94 -11.65
N VAL A 438 16.08 -20.64 -11.42
CA VAL A 438 14.95 -19.74 -11.17
C VAL A 438 14.39 -19.31 -12.53
N GLU A 439 13.36 -20.01 -13.01
CA GLU A 439 12.56 -19.55 -14.15
C GLU A 439 11.51 -18.54 -13.65
N GLU A 440 11.62 -17.28 -14.06
CA GLU A 440 10.58 -16.28 -13.80
C GLU A 440 9.31 -16.65 -14.57
N GLY A 441 8.21 -16.87 -13.84
CA GLY A 441 6.98 -17.41 -14.40
C GLY A 441 6.23 -16.44 -15.29
N GLY A 442 6.43 -16.53 -16.61
CA GLY A 442 5.52 -15.99 -17.61
C GLY A 442 4.36 -16.96 -17.88
N ILE A 443 3.14 -16.44 -18.01
CA ILE A 443 1.90 -17.19 -18.37
C ILE A 443 2.01 -17.85 -19.75
N CYS A 444 2.99 -17.45 -20.56
CA CYS A 444 3.34 -18.05 -21.83
C CYS A 444 4.88 -18.14 -21.92
N SER A 445 5.45 -19.16 -21.31
CA SER A 445 6.89 -19.49 -21.37
C SER A 445 7.08 -20.86 -22.04
N CYS A 446 6.40 -21.07 -23.16
CA CYS A 446 6.92 -22.00 -24.15
C CYS A 446 7.95 -21.19 -24.94
N THR A 447 9.21 -21.61 -24.92
CA THR A 447 10.35 -20.99 -25.63
C THR A 447 10.59 -19.52 -25.32
N SER A 448 11.23 -19.24 -24.18
CA SER A 448 12.17 -18.12 -24.11
C SER A 448 13.53 -18.76 -23.94
N GLU A 449 14.25 -18.93 -25.05
CA GLU A 449 15.69 -19.16 -24.98
C GLU A 449 16.28 -18.08 -24.07
N ILE A 450 17.09 -18.50 -23.10
CA ILE A 450 17.97 -17.58 -22.38
C ILE A 450 18.67 -16.78 -23.48
N PRO A 451 18.49 -15.45 -23.57
CA PRO A 451 19.15 -14.66 -24.61
C PRO A 451 20.63 -15.01 -24.57
N GLN A 452 21.20 -15.41 -25.71
CA GLN A 452 22.63 -15.67 -25.79
C GLN A 452 23.33 -14.48 -25.17
N GLN A 453 24.12 -14.75 -24.14
CA GLN A 453 24.90 -13.74 -23.46
C GLN A 453 25.80 -13.11 -24.52
N ASP A 454 25.55 -11.84 -24.85
CA ASP A 454 26.41 -11.06 -25.74
C ASP A 454 27.82 -11.09 -25.14
N TYR A 455 28.67 -12.00 -25.63
CA TYR A 455 30.10 -12.08 -25.33
C TYR A 455 30.80 -10.90 -26.02
N LEU A 456 30.44 -9.67 -25.64
CA LEU A 456 31.33 -8.55 -25.88
C LEU A 456 32.49 -8.69 -24.90
N THR A 457 33.71 -8.62 -25.45
CA THR A 457 34.93 -8.51 -24.67
C THR A 457 34.85 -7.30 -23.72
N PRO A 458 35.25 -7.42 -22.45
CA PRO A 458 35.39 -6.28 -21.55
C PRO A 458 36.22 -5.18 -22.21
N ASP A 459 35.78 -3.95 -22.09
CA ASP A 459 36.40 -2.81 -22.79
C ASP A 459 37.75 -2.41 -22.18
N ASP A 460 37.98 -2.78 -20.91
CA ASP A 460 39.19 -2.43 -20.17
C ASP A 460 39.96 -3.66 -19.68
N GLU A 461 41.29 -3.59 -19.79
CA GLU A 461 42.23 -4.61 -19.36
C GLU A 461 42.08 -5.00 -17.88
N ASP A 462 41.81 -4.02 -17.00
CA ASP A 462 41.70 -4.24 -15.55
C ASP A 462 40.44 -5.06 -15.22
N VAL A 463 39.36 -4.85 -15.97
CA VAL A 463 38.10 -5.62 -15.84
C VAL A 463 38.26 -7.01 -16.43
N LEU A 464 38.96 -7.12 -17.56
CA LEU A 464 39.27 -8.41 -18.18
C LEU A 464 40.18 -9.26 -17.28
N GLU A 465 41.18 -8.65 -16.64
CA GLU A 465 42.05 -9.29 -15.66
C GLU A 465 41.23 -9.81 -14.48
N GLU A 466 40.39 -8.98 -13.87
CA GLU A 466 39.50 -9.40 -12.78
C GLU A 466 38.52 -10.51 -13.21
N GLU A 467 37.92 -10.41 -14.41
CA GLU A 467 37.04 -11.44 -14.94
C GLU A 467 37.79 -12.76 -15.17
N ASN A 468 39.02 -12.71 -15.67
CA ASN A 468 39.87 -13.88 -15.86
C ASN A 468 40.26 -14.51 -14.52
N VAL A 469 40.57 -13.71 -13.50
CA VAL A 469 40.82 -14.19 -12.13
C VAL A 469 39.60 -14.96 -11.61
N VAL A 470 38.40 -14.36 -11.67
CA VAL A 470 37.17 -15.03 -11.20
C VAL A 470 36.86 -16.30 -12.01
N LYS A 471 37.09 -16.28 -13.32
CA LYS A 471 36.89 -17.46 -14.19
C LYS A 471 37.90 -18.57 -13.91
N ASN A 472 39.14 -18.23 -13.57
CA ASN A 472 40.17 -19.20 -13.21
C ASN A 472 39.87 -19.81 -11.84
N ASP A 473 39.51 -18.99 -10.84
CA ASP A 473 39.03 -19.46 -9.53
C ASP A 473 37.86 -20.45 -9.68
N LEU A 474 36.95 -20.18 -10.62
CA LEU A 474 35.82 -21.05 -10.92
C LEU A 474 36.26 -22.40 -11.51
N LYS A 475 37.28 -22.42 -12.39
CA LYS A 475 37.82 -23.64 -13.00
C LYS A 475 38.57 -24.50 -11.99
N GLU A 476 39.30 -23.87 -11.07
CA GLU A 476 40.08 -24.55 -10.04
C GLU A 476 39.22 -25.01 -8.84
N GLY A 477 38.00 -24.49 -8.71
CA GLY A 477 37.06 -24.86 -7.65
C GLY A 477 37.46 -24.35 -6.26
N THR A 478 38.50 -23.53 -6.18
CA THR A 478 39.03 -22.92 -4.95
C THR A 478 38.44 -21.53 -4.74
N VAL A 479 37.77 -21.33 -3.60
CA VAL A 479 37.39 -19.99 -3.14
C VAL A 479 38.54 -19.48 -2.27
N HIS A 480 39.24 -18.44 -2.74
CA HIS A 480 40.31 -17.81 -1.98
C HIS A 480 39.80 -17.35 -0.60
N PRO A 481 40.54 -17.63 0.50
CA PRO A 481 40.08 -17.31 1.85
C PRO A 481 39.94 -15.81 2.09
N ASP A 482 40.53 -14.96 1.27
CA ASP A 482 40.47 -13.49 1.40
C ASP A 482 39.30 -12.86 0.66
N VAL A 483 38.52 -13.64 -0.10
CA VAL A 483 37.34 -13.16 -0.83
C VAL A 483 36.09 -13.30 0.03
N ALA A 484 35.39 -12.18 0.25
CA ALA A 484 34.12 -12.14 0.96
C ALA A 484 32.93 -12.44 0.03
N VAL A 485 32.95 -11.90 -1.19
CA VAL A 485 31.91 -12.11 -2.20
C VAL A 485 32.55 -12.36 -3.55
N GLN A 486 32.17 -13.43 -4.23
CA GLN A 486 32.61 -13.75 -5.58
C GLN A 486 31.40 -13.71 -6.53
N VAL A 487 31.36 -12.72 -7.42
CA VAL A 487 30.28 -12.52 -8.39
C VAL A 487 30.64 -13.21 -9.70
N ARG A 488 29.82 -14.17 -10.14
CA ARG A 488 30.08 -15.08 -11.26
C ARG A 488 29.09 -14.86 -12.39
N GLY A 489 29.39 -13.93 -13.29
CA GLY A 489 28.57 -13.62 -14.47
C GLY A 489 27.14 -13.20 -14.14
N LEU A 490 26.95 -12.49 -13.03
CA LEU A 490 25.66 -12.12 -12.49
C LEU A 490 24.87 -11.29 -13.51
N SER A 491 23.68 -11.75 -13.89
CA SER A 491 22.82 -11.06 -14.84
C SER A 491 21.39 -10.95 -14.35
N LYS A 492 20.78 -9.80 -14.62
CA LYS A 492 19.39 -9.50 -14.30
C LYS A 492 18.71 -8.86 -15.49
N THR A 493 17.67 -9.54 -15.96
CA THR A 493 16.82 -9.06 -17.05
C THR A 493 15.39 -8.99 -16.54
N TYR A 494 14.74 -7.84 -16.70
CA TYR A 494 13.33 -7.67 -16.39
C TYR A 494 12.50 -7.92 -17.66
N PRO A 495 11.50 -8.82 -17.62
CA PRO A 495 10.69 -9.13 -18.78
C PRO A 495 9.84 -7.91 -19.19
N GLY A 496 9.71 -7.68 -20.49
CA GLY A 496 8.85 -6.61 -21.01
C GLY A 496 7.37 -6.86 -20.72
N ALA A 497 6.62 -5.78 -20.49
CA ALA A 497 5.18 -5.81 -20.33
C ALA A 497 4.47 -6.03 -21.68
N THR A 498 3.58 -7.01 -21.72
CA THR A 498 2.58 -7.17 -22.80
C THR A 498 1.34 -6.36 -22.44
N GLN A 499 1.13 -5.24 -23.13
CA GLN A 499 -0.15 -4.55 -23.05
C GLN A 499 -1.13 -5.19 -24.04
N ILE A 500 -2.19 -5.78 -23.49
CA ILE A 500 -3.33 -6.26 -24.26
C ILE A 500 -4.32 -5.10 -24.31
N SER A 501 -4.28 -4.33 -25.39
CA SER A 501 -5.35 -3.40 -25.77
C SER A 501 -6.11 -3.99 -26.95
N CYS A 502 -7.43 -3.73 -27.00
CA CYS A 502 -8.41 -4.32 -27.92
C CYS A 502 -7.79 -4.64 -29.31
N PHE A 503 -7.61 -5.94 -29.58
CA PHE A 503 -7.10 -6.53 -30.83
C PHE A 503 -5.64 -6.24 -31.27
N LYS A 504 -4.79 -5.60 -30.45
CA LYS A 504 -3.33 -5.50 -30.73
C LYS A 504 -2.49 -5.74 -29.46
N CYS A 505 -1.74 -6.84 -29.44
CA CYS A 505 -0.73 -7.10 -28.43
C CYS A 505 0.55 -6.32 -28.75
N LYS A 506 0.89 -5.31 -27.93
CA LYS A 506 2.22 -4.68 -27.98
C LYS A 506 3.08 -5.27 -26.86
N LYS A 507 4.15 -5.98 -27.23
CA LYS A 507 5.17 -6.49 -26.32
C LYS A 507 6.33 -5.50 -26.27
N THR A 508 6.60 -4.94 -25.09
CA THR A 508 7.84 -4.17 -24.89
C THR A 508 9.04 -5.11 -24.85
N SER A 509 10.22 -4.63 -25.27
CA SER A 509 11.47 -5.40 -25.19
C SER A 509 11.85 -5.64 -23.73
N ALA A 510 12.57 -6.73 -23.47
CA ALA A 510 13.09 -7.01 -22.14
C ALA A 510 14.18 -6.00 -21.77
N TYR A 511 14.20 -5.55 -20.51
CA TYR A 511 15.17 -4.58 -20.02
C TYR A 511 16.30 -5.29 -19.28
N HIS A 512 17.50 -5.27 -19.85
CA HIS A 512 18.70 -5.87 -19.26
C HIS A 512 19.35 -4.90 -18.26
N ALA A 513 19.04 -5.06 -16.98
CA ALA A 513 19.52 -4.18 -15.92
C ALA A 513 20.97 -4.50 -15.48
N VAL A 514 21.37 -5.77 -15.53
CA VAL A 514 22.75 -6.22 -15.26
C VAL A 514 23.14 -7.26 -16.30
N ARG A 515 24.25 -7.04 -17.00
CA ARG A 515 24.69 -7.80 -18.18
C ARG A 515 25.96 -8.61 -17.89
N GLY A 516 25.89 -9.56 -16.96
CA GLY A 516 26.94 -10.56 -16.72
C GLY A 516 28.17 -10.00 -15.97
N LEU A 517 27.96 -9.53 -14.74
CA LEU A 517 29.02 -8.95 -13.90
C LEU A 517 29.95 -10.03 -13.32
N TRP A 518 31.26 -9.81 -13.42
CA TRP A 518 32.33 -10.63 -12.82
C TRP A 518 33.21 -9.75 -11.94
N VAL A 519 33.23 -10.00 -10.63
CA VAL A 519 34.05 -9.21 -9.68
C VAL A 519 34.20 -9.94 -8.35
N ASN A 520 35.38 -9.85 -7.72
CA ASN A 520 35.61 -10.27 -6.34
C ASN A 520 35.59 -9.08 -5.37
N PHE A 521 34.81 -9.20 -4.29
CA PHE A 521 34.89 -8.33 -3.13
C PHE A 521 35.72 -9.01 -2.05
N THR A 522 36.83 -8.39 -1.71
CA THR A 522 37.83 -8.81 -0.72
C THR A 522 37.36 -8.50 0.70
N LYS A 523 37.90 -9.24 1.67
CA LYS A 523 37.74 -8.94 3.10
C LYS A 523 38.53 -7.69 3.46
N ASP A 524 38.08 -7.01 4.51
CA ASP A 524 38.73 -5.81 5.07
C ASP A 524 38.89 -4.63 4.08
N GLN A 525 38.13 -4.63 2.98
CA GLN A 525 38.12 -3.56 1.98
C GLN A 525 36.72 -2.97 1.80
N LEU A 526 36.69 -1.69 1.46
CA LEU A 526 35.50 -0.99 0.99
C LEU A 526 35.52 -0.94 -0.54
N PHE A 527 34.61 -1.67 -1.17
CA PHE A 527 34.37 -1.63 -2.60
C PHE A 527 33.23 -0.67 -2.92
N CYS A 528 33.47 0.32 -3.78
CA CYS A 528 32.48 1.29 -4.21
C CYS A 528 32.04 1.03 -5.65
N LEU A 529 30.75 0.84 -5.88
CA LEU A 529 30.15 0.76 -7.21
C LEU A 529 29.57 2.13 -7.59
N LEU A 530 30.25 2.82 -8.51
CA LEU A 530 29.92 4.14 -9.03
C LEU A 530 29.23 4.00 -10.39
N GLY A 531 28.31 4.89 -10.75
CA GLY A 531 27.53 4.75 -11.99
C GLY A 531 26.43 5.80 -12.08
N PRO A 532 25.93 6.17 -13.27
CA PRO A 532 24.76 7.04 -13.38
C PRO A 532 23.48 6.31 -12.92
N ASN A 533 22.37 7.05 -12.84
CA ASN A 533 21.06 6.47 -12.60
C ASN A 533 20.71 5.50 -13.73
N GLY A 534 20.12 4.34 -13.39
CA GLY A 534 19.83 3.30 -14.38
C GLY A 534 21.03 2.45 -14.83
N ALA A 535 22.24 2.66 -14.27
CA ALA A 535 23.41 1.83 -14.59
C ALA A 535 23.33 0.37 -14.13
N GLY A 536 22.43 0.04 -13.18
CA GLY A 536 22.29 -1.31 -12.62
C GLY A 536 22.87 -1.52 -11.20
N LYS A 537 23.34 -0.45 -10.53
CA LYS A 537 23.95 -0.51 -9.18
C LYS A 537 23.03 -1.14 -8.13
N THR A 538 21.88 -0.52 -7.88
CA THR A 538 20.87 -1.00 -6.92
C THR A 538 20.33 -2.37 -7.31
N THR A 539 20.17 -2.65 -8.61
CA THR A 539 19.76 -3.98 -9.09
C THR A 539 20.78 -5.06 -8.71
N THR A 540 22.07 -4.74 -8.82
CA THR A 540 23.17 -5.65 -8.41
C THR A 540 23.10 -5.90 -6.90
N MET A 541 22.94 -4.86 -6.08
CA MET A 541 22.80 -5.01 -4.63
C MET A 541 21.56 -5.81 -4.24
N ASN A 542 20.43 -5.59 -4.92
CA ASN A 542 19.19 -6.35 -4.70
C ASN A 542 19.33 -7.83 -5.05
N CYS A 543 20.18 -8.17 -6.03
CA CYS A 543 20.53 -9.55 -6.37
C CYS A 543 21.41 -10.19 -5.29
N LEU A 544 22.42 -9.48 -4.79
CA LEU A 544 23.32 -9.98 -3.74
C LEU A 544 22.61 -10.15 -2.38
N THR A 545 21.66 -9.28 -2.06
CA THR A 545 20.86 -9.35 -0.83
C THR A 545 19.66 -10.32 -0.92
N GLY A 546 19.38 -10.85 -2.12
CA GLY A 546 18.27 -11.77 -2.35
C GLY A 546 16.89 -11.12 -2.28
N ILE A 547 16.78 -9.81 -2.49
CA ILE A 547 15.50 -9.09 -2.67
C ILE A 547 14.93 -9.41 -4.05
N THR A 548 15.81 -9.43 -5.06
CA THR A 548 15.48 -9.76 -6.45
C THR A 548 16.25 -11.02 -6.83
N PRO A 549 15.61 -12.08 -7.36
CA PRO A 549 16.32 -13.26 -7.81
C PRO A 549 17.15 -12.95 -9.05
N VAL A 550 18.26 -13.65 -9.16
CA VAL A 550 19.17 -13.54 -10.31
C VAL A 550 18.54 -14.22 -11.54
N THR A 551 18.66 -13.61 -12.73
CA THR A 551 18.18 -14.21 -13.98
C THR A 551 19.23 -15.16 -14.59
N GLY A 552 20.53 -14.83 -14.49
CA GLY A 552 21.63 -15.67 -14.96
C GLY A 552 22.92 -15.42 -14.17
N GLY A 553 23.88 -16.34 -14.23
CA GLY A 553 25.06 -16.33 -13.35
C GLY A 553 24.73 -16.64 -11.89
N ASP A 554 25.72 -16.51 -11.00
CA ASP A 554 25.58 -16.73 -9.55
C ASP A 554 26.48 -15.76 -8.77
N ALA A 555 26.30 -15.67 -7.46
CA ALA A 555 27.23 -15.00 -6.55
C ALA A 555 27.40 -15.81 -5.27
N LEU A 556 28.65 -15.99 -4.83
CA LEU A 556 28.97 -16.67 -3.58
C LEU A 556 29.35 -15.64 -2.52
N VAL A 557 28.62 -15.58 -1.42
CA VAL A 557 28.93 -14.75 -0.26
C VAL A 557 29.42 -15.65 0.87
N TYR A 558 30.69 -15.54 1.27
CA TYR A 558 31.33 -16.44 2.24
C TYR A 558 31.09 -17.93 1.95
N GLY A 559 31.08 -18.32 0.68
CA GLY A 559 30.84 -19.69 0.22
C GLY A 559 29.36 -20.10 0.07
N HIS A 560 28.42 -19.23 0.45
CA HIS A 560 26.98 -19.46 0.24
C HIS A 560 26.52 -18.86 -1.09
N SER A 561 25.84 -19.67 -1.91
CA SER A 561 25.26 -19.21 -3.19
C SER A 561 23.99 -18.39 -2.98
N VAL A 562 23.85 -17.29 -3.73
CA VAL A 562 22.64 -16.46 -3.72
C VAL A 562 21.46 -17.11 -4.46
N ARG A 563 21.71 -18.06 -5.37
CA ARG A 563 20.64 -18.83 -6.06
C ARG A 563 20.02 -19.88 -5.14
N SER A 564 20.82 -20.48 -4.27
CA SER A 564 20.33 -21.50 -3.33
C SER A 564 19.53 -20.87 -2.20
N THR A 565 18.31 -21.36 -1.95
CA THR A 565 17.48 -20.89 -0.83
C THR A 565 18.15 -21.12 0.53
N ILE A 566 18.86 -22.25 0.67
CA ILE A 566 19.64 -22.58 1.88
C ILE A 566 20.84 -21.63 2.00
N GLY A 567 21.54 -21.39 0.88
CA GLY A 567 22.64 -20.43 0.81
C GLY A 567 22.19 -19.03 1.23
N MET A 568 21.14 -18.50 0.61
CA MET A 568 20.58 -17.18 0.93
C MET A 568 20.14 -17.04 2.40
N SER A 569 19.60 -18.10 3.01
CA SER A 569 19.30 -18.08 4.44
C SER A 569 20.56 -17.92 5.30
N GLY A 570 21.68 -18.53 4.90
CA GLY A 570 22.99 -18.34 5.55
C GLY A 570 23.55 -16.93 5.32
N ILE A 571 23.42 -16.40 4.09
CA ILE A 571 23.88 -15.05 3.73
C ILE A 571 23.18 -13.99 4.58
N ARG A 572 21.86 -14.07 4.72
CA ARG A 572 21.05 -13.11 5.49
C ARG A 572 21.39 -13.08 6.98
N GLN A 573 22.04 -14.12 7.50
CA GLN A 573 22.50 -14.17 8.89
C GLN A 573 23.83 -13.45 9.13
N ILE A 574 24.61 -13.21 8.08
CA ILE A 574 25.97 -12.63 8.16
C ILE A 574 26.09 -11.26 7.48
N ILE A 575 25.03 -10.80 6.82
CA ILE A 575 24.97 -9.55 6.05
C ILE A 575 24.22 -8.45 6.79
N GLY A 576 24.76 -7.24 6.74
CA GLY A 576 24.05 -6.01 7.12
C GLY A 576 23.64 -5.25 5.85
N VAL A 577 22.41 -4.76 5.78
CA VAL A 577 21.89 -4.05 4.59
C VAL A 577 21.33 -2.70 4.98
N CYS A 578 21.80 -1.64 4.33
CA CYS A 578 21.20 -0.31 4.36
C CYS A 578 20.58 -0.04 2.98
N PRO A 579 19.25 -0.18 2.81
CA PRO A 579 18.58 0.11 1.55
C PRO A 579 18.48 1.62 1.29
N GLN A 580 18.31 2.00 0.01
CA GLN A 580 18.17 3.40 -0.43
C GLN A 580 17.01 4.14 0.27
N SER A 581 15.89 3.45 0.51
CA SER A 581 14.77 3.98 1.30
C SER A 581 14.46 3.10 2.51
N MET A 582 14.76 3.60 3.70
CA MET A 582 14.20 3.09 4.95
C MET A 582 13.07 4.00 5.43
N GLU A 583 11.82 3.56 5.22
CA GLU A 583 10.66 4.19 5.83
C GLU A 583 10.24 3.46 7.10
N THR A 584 11.06 3.53 8.15
CA THR A 584 10.62 3.09 9.48
C THR A 584 9.63 4.13 10.03
N ASN A 585 8.33 3.96 9.78
CA ASN A 585 7.33 4.98 10.14
C ASN A 585 6.67 4.80 11.52
N ILE A 586 6.95 3.72 12.25
CA ILE A 586 6.02 3.26 13.30
C ILE A 586 6.63 3.17 14.73
N SER A 587 7.96 3.21 14.90
CA SER A 587 8.62 3.02 16.21
C SER A 587 9.60 4.14 16.62
N THR A 588 10.02 4.15 17.89
CA THR A 588 11.14 4.99 18.35
C THR A 588 12.46 4.39 17.87
N SER A 589 13.50 5.20 17.66
CA SER A 589 14.80 4.69 17.16
C SER A 589 15.44 3.66 18.08
N LEU A 590 15.30 3.83 19.40
CA LEU A 590 15.73 2.82 20.38
C LEU A 590 14.95 1.50 20.22
N TYR A 591 13.65 1.56 19.95
CA TYR A 591 12.86 0.36 19.71
C TYR A 591 13.22 -0.28 18.37
N SER A 592 13.42 0.51 17.30
CA SER A 592 13.82 0.01 15.99
C SER A 592 15.16 -0.74 16.06
N LEU A 593 16.13 -0.22 16.82
CA LEU A 593 17.42 -0.89 17.02
C LEU A 593 17.33 -2.08 17.96
N THR A 594 16.56 -1.99 19.05
CA THR A 594 16.38 -3.14 19.96
C THR A 594 15.64 -4.29 19.26
N PHE A 595 14.66 -3.95 18.42
CA PHE A 595 13.91 -4.89 17.60
C PHE A 595 14.79 -5.52 16.49
N SER A 596 15.61 -4.70 15.81
CA SER A 596 16.59 -5.21 14.84
C SER A 596 17.65 -6.10 15.51
N GLY A 597 18.05 -5.77 16.73
CA GLY A 597 19.00 -6.57 17.53
C GLY A 597 18.43 -7.92 17.93
N MET A 598 17.14 -7.99 18.28
CA MET A 598 16.44 -9.25 18.57
C MET A 598 16.30 -10.18 17.35
N HIS A 599 16.38 -9.63 16.13
CA HIS A 599 16.35 -10.41 14.89
C HIS A 599 17.72 -10.91 14.45
N CYS A 600 18.79 -10.32 15.00
CA CYS A 600 20.14 -10.72 14.66
C CYS A 600 20.45 -12.10 15.28
N PRO A 601 20.93 -13.08 14.49
CA PRO A 601 21.18 -14.45 14.94
C PRO A 601 22.38 -14.60 15.89
N VAL A 602 23.07 -13.50 16.22
CA VAL A 602 24.29 -13.49 17.02
C VAL A 602 23.97 -13.35 18.51
N LYS A 603 24.27 -14.39 19.31
CA LYS A 603 24.44 -14.22 20.76
C LYS A 603 25.84 -13.63 21.02
N ASN A 604 25.89 -12.42 21.58
CA ASN A 604 27.15 -11.84 22.06
C ASN A 604 27.66 -12.63 23.27
N THR A 605 28.50 -13.65 23.04
CA THR A 605 29.23 -14.39 24.08
C THR A 605 30.42 -13.63 24.65
N SER A 606 30.82 -12.51 24.05
CA SER A 606 31.96 -11.68 24.50
C SER A 606 31.62 -10.77 25.69
N THR A 607 30.35 -10.47 25.94
CA THR A 607 29.92 -9.65 27.09
C THR A 607 29.64 -10.47 28.36
N SER A 608 29.42 -11.79 28.28
CA SER A 608 29.23 -12.62 29.49
C SER A 608 30.52 -12.80 30.31
N LEU A 609 31.69 -12.73 29.65
CA LEU A 609 33.01 -12.89 30.30
C LEU A 609 33.59 -11.60 30.88
N GLN A 610 33.13 -10.43 30.43
CA GLN A 610 33.51 -9.12 31.00
C GLN A 610 32.58 -8.69 32.14
N VAL A 611 31.32 -9.12 32.14
CA VAL A 611 30.34 -8.78 33.19
C VAL A 611 30.59 -9.52 34.50
N SER A 612 31.20 -10.72 34.47
CA SER A 612 31.56 -11.47 35.69
C SER A 612 32.71 -10.83 36.50
N LYS A 613 33.53 -9.97 35.87
CA LYS A 613 34.64 -9.25 36.55
C LYS A 613 34.23 -7.90 37.14
N VAL A 614 33.10 -7.31 36.70
CA VAL A 614 32.65 -5.98 37.14
C VAL A 614 31.53 -6.03 38.19
N TYR A 615 30.86 -7.18 38.34
CA TYR A 615 29.74 -7.35 39.27
C TYR A 615 30.04 -7.23 40.79
N PRO A 616 31.27 -7.37 41.32
CA PRO A 616 31.50 -7.16 42.76
C PRO A 616 31.59 -5.70 43.19
N GLN A 617 31.70 -4.72 42.29
CA GLN A 617 31.97 -3.32 42.68
C GLN A 617 30.76 -2.39 42.75
N LEU A 618 29.56 -2.86 42.38
CA LEU A 618 28.35 -2.02 42.30
C LEU A 618 27.25 -2.37 43.34
N GLN A 619 27.54 -3.23 44.32
CA GLN A 619 26.57 -3.59 45.37
C GLN A 619 26.50 -2.63 46.58
N SER A 620 27.22 -1.50 46.60
CA SER A 620 27.31 -0.67 47.81
C SER A 620 26.27 0.43 48.00
N ASN A 621 25.42 0.78 47.01
CA ASN A 621 24.48 1.90 47.16
C ASN A 621 23.02 1.47 46.98
N ARG A 622 22.39 1.12 48.10
CA ARG A 622 20.94 0.92 48.25
C ARG A 622 20.32 2.29 48.56
N TYR A 623 19.51 2.84 47.64
CA TYR A 623 18.53 3.88 47.99
C TYR A 623 17.12 3.39 47.70
N VAL A 624 16.29 3.54 48.72
CA VAL A 624 14.89 3.15 48.88
C VAL A 624 14.00 4.10 48.09
N ILE A 625 13.00 3.57 47.36
CA ILE A 625 11.87 4.36 46.84
C ILE A 625 10.58 3.66 47.28
N ASN A 626 9.87 4.31 48.21
CA ASN A 626 8.49 4.00 48.59
C ASN A 626 7.59 4.97 47.82
N ASP A 627 6.92 4.52 46.75
CA ASP A 627 5.76 5.19 46.16
C ASP A 627 5.01 4.22 45.20
N PRO A 628 3.74 3.84 45.46
CA PRO A 628 3.01 2.85 44.65
C PRO A 628 2.47 3.35 43.30
N GLU A 629 2.52 4.65 43.01
CA GLU A 629 1.99 5.24 41.76
C GLU A 629 3.00 5.25 40.59
N SER A 630 4.21 4.73 40.77
CA SER A 630 5.23 4.65 39.71
C SER A 630 5.13 3.39 38.82
N LEU A 631 4.17 2.49 39.06
CA LEU A 631 4.04 1.23 38.31
C LEU A 631 3.39 1.35 36.92
N ILE A 632 2.88 2.53 36.53
CA ILE A 632 2.14 2.71 35.26
C ILE A 632 3.01 3.35 34.15
N THR A 633 4.26 3.75 34.43
CA THR A 633 5.10 4.52 33.48
C THR A 633 6.39 3.83 33.01
N HIS A 634 6.59 2.55 33.28
CA HIS A 634 7.82 1.84 32.87
C HIS A 634 7.59 0.61 31.99
N PRO A 635 7.68 0.72 30.64
CA PRO A 635 7.71 -0.45 29.74
C PRO A 635 9.09 -1.12 29.69
N ASN A 636 9.89 -1.04 30.75
CA ASN A 636 11.32 -1.43 30.76
C ASN A 636 11.61 -2.79 31.43
N LEU A 637 10.61 -3.58 31.81
CA LEU A 637 10.86 -4.81 32.58
C LEU A 637 10.94 -6.11 31.75
N LEU A 638 10.88 -6.07 30.42
CA LEU A 638 10.77 -7.30 29.60
C LEU A 638 11.59 -7.26 28.30
N ILE A 639 12.77 -6.63 28.33
CA ILE A 639 13.77 -6.65 27.25
C ILE A 639 15.06 -7.14 27.92
N GLY A 640 15.76 -8.10 27.33
CA GLY A 640 17.06 -8.51 27.85
C GLY A 640 17.97 -7.29 28.00
N GLN A 641 18.47 -7.02 29.21
CA GLN A 641 19.28 -5.84 29.51
C GLN A 641 20.54 -5.73 28.61
N SER A 642 20.98 -6.85 28.04
CA SER A 642 22.08 -6.91 27.04
C SER A 642 21.75 -6.19 25.73
N ASP A 643 20.56 -6.41 25.18
CA ASP A 643 20.23 -5.97 23.82
C ASP A 643 19.90 -4.48 23.79
N GLN A 644 19.31 -3.99 24.87
CA GLN A 644 19.05 -2.57 25.06
C GLN A 644 20.35 -1.76 25.20
N LYS A 645 21.39 -2.35 25.84
CA LYS A 645 22.71 -1.74 25.95
C LYS A 645 23.41 -1.67 24.59
N VAL A 646 23.38 -2.75 23.80
CA VAL A 646 23.94 -2.78 22.43
C VAL A 646 23.24 -1.75 21.54
N ALA A 647 21.91 -1.63 21.63
CA ALA A 647 21.16 -0.62 20.88
C ALA A 647 21.56 0.82 21.27
N GLN A 648 21.80 1.09 22.56
CA GLN A 648 22.28 2.38 23.03
C GLN A 648 23.70 2.70 22.57
N GLU A 649 24.60 1.72 22.58
CA GLU A 649 25.97 1.86 22.05
C GLU A 649 25.95 2.16 20.55
N SER A 650 25.10 1.47 19.78
CA SER A 650 24.91 1.75 18.34
C SER A 650 24.33 3.14 18.08
N LEU A 651 23.38 3.61 18.91
CA LEU A 651 22.85 4.99 18.83
C LEU A 651 23.92 6.05 19.14
N ALA A 652 24.80 5.76 20.11
CA ALA A 652 25.89 6.65 20.47
C ALA A 652 26.89 6.79 19.32
N LYS A 653 27.24 5.68 18.64
CA LYS A 653 28.11 5.70 17.45
C LYS A 653 27.57 6.58 16.33
N VAL A 654 26.25 6.65 16.16
CA VAL A 654 25.61 7.48 15.12
C VAL A 654 25.13 8.85 15.60
N LYS A 655 25.53 9.27 16.81
CA LYS A 655 25.15 10.55 17.44
C LYS A 655 23.62 10.79 17.47
N LEU A 656 22.84 9.76 17.80
CA LEU A 656 21.37 9.84 17.93
C LEU A 656 20.85 9.58 19.35
N THR A 657 21.71 9.65 20.37
CA THR A 657 21.37 9.35 21.77
C THR A 657 20.26 10.23 22.32
N GLU A 658 20.30 11.54 22.05
CA GLU A 658 19.28 12.49 22.55
C GLU A 658 17.90 12.26 21.93
N SER A 659 17.89 11.84 20.66
CA SER A 659 16.67 11.53 19.92
C SER A 659 16.21 10.08 20.06
N ALA A 660 16.84 9.26 20.91
CA ALA A 660 16.59 7.82 21.05
C ALA A 660 15.12 7.45 21.33
N ARG A 661 14.42 8.33 22.06
CA ARG A 661 13.01 8.14 22.46
C ARG A 661 12.00 8.80 21.51
N VAL A 662 12.48 9.51 20.49
CA VAL A 662 11.65 10.19 19.49
C VAL A 662 11.26 9.20 18.37
N ARG A 663 10.09 9.41 17.74
CA ARG A 663 9.62 8.55 16.63
C ARG A 663 10.49 8.76 15.40
N SER A 664 10.86 7.68 14.71
CA SER A 664 11.65 7.77 13.47
C SER A 664 10.93 8.52 12.35
N ARG A 665 9.60 8.62 12.38
CA ARG A 665 8.82 9.45 11.44
C ARG A 665 9.12 10.95 11.58
N SER A 666 9.41 11.44 12.78
CA SER A 666 9.75 12.86 12.98
C SER A 666 11.23 13.17 12.75
N TYR A 667 12.04 12.18 12.36
CA TYR A 667 13.44 12.41 12.01
C TYR A 667 13.57 13.11 10.67
N SER A 668 14.56 14.00 10.57
CA SER A 668 15.02 14.52 9.28
C SER A 668 15.57 13.39 8.39
N GLY A 669 15.64 13.61 7.08
CA GLY A 669 16.19 12.61 6.15
C GLY A 669 17.58 12.12 6.56
N GLY A 670 18.47 13.03 6.98
CA GLY A 670 19.81 12.68 7.46
C GLY A 670 19.81 11.85 8.74
N MET A 671 18.93 12.16 9.70
CA MET A 671 18.79 11.35 10.92
C MET A 671 18.27 9.94 10.62
N ARG A 672 17.35 9.78 9.66
CA ARG A 672 16.86 8.47 9.23
C ARG A 672 17.96 7.64 8.56
N ARG A 673 18.81 8.26 7.72
CA ARG A 673 19.95 7.55 7.11
C ARG A 673 21.00 7.13 8.13
N ARG A 674 21.34 8.00 9.09
CA ARG A 674 22.22 7.61 10.21
C ARG A 674 21.66 6.43 11.00
N LEU A 675 20.36 6.40 11.26
CA LEU A 675 19.70 5.27 11.91
C LEU A 675 19.74 4.00 11.04
N SER A 676 19.55 4.12 9.72
CA SER A 676 19.64 3.00 8.78
C SER A 676 21.03 2.37 8.75
N VAL A 677 22.09 3.20 8.71
CA VAL A 677 23.49 2.73 8.83
C VAL A 677 23.73 2.07 10.19
N ALA A 678 23.17 2.60 11.28
CA ALA A 678 23.27 1.97 12.60
C ALA A 678 22.62 0.58 12.63
N ILE A 679 21.47 0.41 11.97
CA ILE A 679 20.75 -0.88 11.85
C ILE A 679 21.58 -1.85 11.01
N ALA A 680 22.16 -1.40 9.90
CA ALA A 680 22.99 -2.22 9.03
C ALA A 680 24.27 -2.71 9.73
N LEU A 681 24.83 -1.93 10.66
CA LEU A 681 26.03 -2.30 11.44
C LEU A 681 25.72 -3.08 12.72
N LEU A 682 24.44 -3.28 13.04
CA LEU A 682 24.02 -3.95 14.26
C LEU A 682 24.32 -5.44 14.20
N GLY A 683 24.89 -6.00 15.27
CA GLY A 683 25.21 -7.43 15.35
C GLY A 683 26.53 -7.84 14.69
N ASP A 684 27.38 -6.87 14.33
CA ASP A 684 28.73 -7.10 13.79
C ASP A 684 28.75 -8.01 12.54
N PRO A 685 28.05 -7.61 11.45
CA PRO A 685 27.98 -8.41 10.22
C PRO A 685 29.33 -8.50 9.52
N LYS A 686 29.59 -9.61 8.83
CA LYS A 686 30.85 -9.84 8.09
C LYS A 686 30.87 -9.16 6.71
N LEU A 687 29.69 -8.90 6.16
CA LEU A 687 29.47 -8.16 4.91
C LEU A 687 28.44 -7.07 5.16
N VAL A 688 28.73 -5.83 4.77
CA VAL A 688 27.79 -4.71 4.85
C VAL A 688 27.54 -4.17 3.46
N ILE A 689 26.27 -4.12 3.03
CA ILE A 689 25.85 -3.50 1.78
C ILE A 689 25.15 -2.19 2.09
N LEU A 690 25.67 -1.09 1.53
CA LEU A 690 25.16 0.25 1.71
C LEU A 690 24.72 0.81 0.35
N ASP A 691 23.40 0.94 0.15
CA ASP A 691 22.85 1.48 -1.09
C ASP A 691 22.57 2.98 -0.92
N GLU A 692 23.43 3.82 -1.50
CA GLU A 692 23.33 5.29 -1.47
C GLU A 692 23.13 5.90 -0.05
N PRO A 693 24.04 5.64 0.91
CA PRO A 693 23.81 5.96 2.32
C PRO A 693 23.82 7.47 2.66
N THR A 694 24.37 8.33 1.80
CA THR A 694 24.53 9.77 2.08
C THR A 694 23.82 10.72 1.12
N THR A 695 23.13 10.20 0.11
CA THR A 695 22.35 10.98 -0.87
C THR A 695 21.41 11.94 -0.18
N GLY A 696 21.30 13.22 -0.53
CA GLY A 696 20.32 14.14 0.09
C GLY A 696 20.46 14.31 1.61
N MET A 697 21.68 14.18 2.15
CA MET A 697 22.06 14.63 3.50
C MET A 697 22.80 15.97 3.42
N ASP A 698 22.74 16.76 4.49
CA ASP A 698 23.58 17.94 4.63
C ASP A 698 25.08 17.55 4.69
N PRO A 699 26.01 18.42 4.25
CA PRO A 699 27.44 18.09 4.19
C PRO A 699 28.04 17.62 5.52
N ILE A 700 27.58 18.15 6.65
CA ILE A 700 28.09 17.80 7.99
C ILE A 700 27.63 16.39 8.37
N SER A 701 26.35 16.09 8.22
CA SER A 701 25.82 14.76 8.52
C SER A 701 26.41 13.69 7.59
N ARG A 702 26.69 14.03 6.32
CA ARG A 702 27.36 13.15 5.37
C ARG A 702 28.78 12.78 5.82
N ARG A 703 29.61 13.77 6.20
CA ARG A 703 30.95 13.50 6.77
C ARG A 703 30.90 12.62 8.02
N HIS A 704 29.93 12.85 8.90
CA HIS A 704 29.75 11.97 10.07
C HIS A 704 29.43 10.52 9.68
N VAL A 705 28.62 10.29 8.64
CA VAL A 705 28.35 8.93 8.13
C VAL A 705 29.61 8.31 7.56
N TRP A 706 30.40 9.08 6.82
CA TRP A 706 31.69 8.62 6.28
C TRP A 706 32.64 8.16 7.39
N ASP A 707 32.77 8.92 8.48
CA ASP A 707 33.57 8.53 9.64
C ASP A 707 33.07 7.21 10.26
N ILE A 708 31.75 7.02 10.35
CA ILE A 708 31.15 5.79 10.90
C ILE A 708 31.48 4.59 9.99
N ILE A 709 31.34 4.74 8.68
CA ILE A 709 31.63 3.68 7.69
C ILE A 709 33.12 3.33 7.72
N GLN A 710 34.00 4.34 7.73
CA GLN A 710 35.45 4.13 7.75
C GLN A 710 35.91 3.41 9.01
N ASN A 711 35.36 3.77 10.17
CA ASN A 711 35.63 3.09 11.44
C ASN A 711 35.06 1.66 11.47
N ALA A 712 33.97 1.41 10.74
CA ALA A 712 33.34 0.10 10.65
C ALA A 712 34.02 -0.86 9.67
N LYS A 713 34.96 -0.39 8.84
CA LYS A 713 35.65 -1.18 7.80
C LYS A 713 36.49 -2.34 8.35
N LYS A 714 37.10 -2.19 9.53
CA LYS A 714 37.99 -3.22 10.11
C LYS A 714 37.24 -4.52 10.41
N GLY A 715 37.74 -5.64 9.92
CA GLY A 715 37.19 -6.98 10.15
C GLY A 715 35.99 -7.33 9.27
N ARG A 716 35.66 -6.50 8.27
CA ARG A 716 34.42 -6.60 7.46
C ARG A 716 34.68 -6.24 6.00
N ALA A 717 33.89 -6.82 5.10
CA ALA A 717 33.79 -6.34 3.72
C ALA A 717 32.63 -5.34 3.62
N ILE A 718 32.86 -4.17 3.04
CA ILE A 718 31.82 -3.16 2.82
C ILE A 718 31.65 -2.95 1.32
N VAL A 719 30.42 -3.07 0.83
CA VAL A 719 30.06 -2.75 -0.56
C VAL A 719 29.14 -1.55 -0.54
N LEU A 720 29.58 -0.45 -1.14
CA LEU A 720 28.86 0.83 -1.19
C LEU A 720 28.44 1.11 -2.64
N THR A 721 27.19 1.49 -2.87
CA THR A 721 26.79 2.14 -4.12
C THR A 721 26.65 3.63 -3.89
N THR A 722 27.12 4.43 -4.82
CA THR A 722 26.93 5.88 -4.78
C THR A 722 26.90 6.47 -6.17
N HIS A 723 26.33 7.67 -6.27
CA HIS A 723 26.48 8.56 -7.42
C HIS A 723 27.35 9.77 -7.09
N SER A 724 27.86 9.90 -5.86
CA SER A 724 28.76 10.97 -5.46
C SER A 724 30.21 10.55 -5.66
N MET A 725 30.90 11.24 -6.57
CA MET A 725 32.31 10.99 -6.86
C MET A 725 33.20 11.32 -5.66
N GLU A 726 32.86 12.36 -4.89
CA GLU A 726 33.54 12.69 -3.62
C GLU A 726 33.47 11.53 -2.62
N GLU A 727 32.30 10.90 -2.46
CA GLU A 727 32.10 9.78 -1.53
C GLU A 727 32.94 8.57 -1.93
N ALA A 728 32.95 8.25 -3.22
CA ALA A 728 33.75 7.16 -3.76
C ALA A 728 35.26 7.45 -3.56
N ASP A 729 35.72 8.66 -3.86
CA ASP A 729 37.13 9.04 -3.77
C ASP A 729 37.68 8.97 -2.33
N ILE A 730 36.86 9.34 -1.34
CA ILE A 730 37.29 9.40 0.07
C ILE A 730 37.19 8.05 0.80
N LEU A 731 36.10 7.30 0.58
CA LEU A 731 35.81 6.10 1.37
C LEU A 731 36.38 4.80 0.80
N SER A 732 36.54 4.73 -0.52
CA SER A 732 36.77 3.45 -1.18
C SER A 732 38.24 3.05 -1.26
N ASP A 733 38.49 1.75 -1.12
CA ASP A 733 39.80 1.16 -1.43
C ASP A 733 39.85 0.75 -2.92
N ARG A 734 38.71 0.33 -3.47
CA ARG A 734 38.51 0.01 -4.90
C ARG A 734 37.18 0.59 -5.39
N ILE A 735 37.20 1.14 -6.59
CA ILE A 735 36.06 1.72 -7.29
C ILE A 735 35.81 0.91 -8.55
N GLY A 736 34.57 0.48 -8.75
CA GLY A 736 34.07 -0.05 -10.02
C GLY A 736 33.11 0.94 -10.66
N ILE A 737 33.37 1.39 -11.89
CA ILE A 737 32.46 2.28 -12.63
C ILE A 737 31.56 1.43 -13.53
N MET A 738 30.26 1.55 -13.32
CA MET A 738 29.22 0.78 -14.00
C MET A 738 28.39 1.68 -14.91
N ALA A 739 28.17 1.24 -16.16
CA ALA A 739 27.34 1.95 -17.13
C ALA A 739 26.55 0.95 -18.00
N LYS A 740 25.28 1.28 -18.30
CA LYS A 740 24.36 0.45 -19.11
C LYS A 740 24.34 -1.05 -18.73
N GLY A 741 24.42 -1.36 -17.43
CA GLY A 741 24.36 -2.73 -16.91
C GLY A 741 25.69 -3.49 -16.92
N ARG A 742 26.82 -2.87 -17.31
CA ARG A 742 28.16 -3.49 -17.34
C ARG A 742 29.16 -2.73 -16.47
N LEU A 743 30.15 -3.44 -15.95
CA LEU A 743 31.32 -2.84 -15.31
C LEU A 743 32.30 -2.42 -16.42
N ARG A 744 32.65 -1.13 -16.48
CA ARG A 744 33.51 -0.57 -17.53
C ARG A 744 34.97 -0.50 -17.10
N CYS A 745 35.23 -0.10 -15.86
CA CYS A 745 36.57 -0.08 -15.30
C CYS A 745 36.54 -0.41 -13.80
N ILE A 746 37.68 -0.85 -13.26
CA ILE A 746 37.86 -1.19 -11.85
C ILE A 746 39.27 -0.81 -11.40
N GLY A 747 39.40 -0.13 -10.26
CA GLY A 747 40.70 0.30 -9.76
C GLY A 747 40.61 1.16 -8.52
N ASN A 748 41.75 1.57 -7.95
CA ASN A 748 41.75 2.62 -6.93
C ASN A 748 41.56 4.00 -7.59
N SER A 749 41.19 5.01 -6.81
CA SER A 749 40.92 6.36 -7.34
C SER A 749 42.08 6.93 -8.16
N ILE A 750 43.32 6.77 -7.67
CA ILE A 750 44.53 7.30 -8.32
C ILE A 750 44.75 6.64 -9.69
N ARG A 751 44.63 5.31 -9.79
CA ARG A 751 44.77 4.56 -11.03
C ARG A 751 43.70 4.95 -12.04
N LEU A 752 42.46 5.12 -11.61
CA LEU A 752 41.37 5.55 -12.50
C LEU A 752 41.59 6.96 -13.04
N LYS A 753 42.01 7.90 -12.18
CA LYS A 753 42.36 9.28 -12.58
C LYS A 753 43.54 9.32 -13.54
N SER A 754 44.56 8.52 -13.28
CA SER A 754 45.75 8.46 -14.14
C SER A 754 45.49 7.78 -15.49
N LYS A 755 44.56 6.82 -15.57
CA LYS A 755 44.29 6.04 -16.79
C LYS A 755 43.27 6.71 -17.70
N PHE A 756 42.23 7.31 -17.11
CA PHE A 756 41.07 7.84 -17.85
C PHE A 756 40.88 9.36 -17.73
N GLY A 757 41.68 10.02 -16.90
CA GLY A 757 41.70 11.49 -16.83
C GLY A 757 42.37 12.09 -18.06
N THR A 758 42.01 13.33 -18.40
CA THR A 758 42.63 14.05 -19.53
C THR A 758 44.07 14.47 -19.25
N GLY A 759 44.56 14.30 -18.02
CA GLY A 759 45.93 14.59 -17.63
C GLY A 759 46.03 15.26 -16.26
N PHE A 760 47.11 16.03 -16.09
CA PHE A 760 47.31 16.90 -14.93
C PHE A 760 46.70 18.27 -15.21
N ILE A 761 45.97 18.82 -14.24
CA ILE A 761 45.39 20.16 -14.34
C ILE A 761 46.32 21.12 -13.61
N ALA A 762 46.91 22.05 -14.35
CA ALA A 762 47.78 23.09 -13.80
C ALA A 762 47.04 24.43 -13.81
N ASN A 763 46.71 24.93 -12.62
CA ASN A 763 46.13 26.26 -12.41
C ASN A 763 47.23 27.24 -12.03
N VAL A 764 47.47 28.21 -12.89
CA VAL A 764 48.45 29.28 -12.68
C VAL A 764 47.69 30.55 -12.35
N SER A 765 47.79 31.03 -11.13
CA SER A 765 47.17 32.28 -10.70
C SER A 765 48.15 33.45 -10.80
N PHE A 766 47.62 34.64 -11.08
CA PHE A 766 48.39 35.87 -11.24
C PHE A 766 48.07 36.86 -10.13
N SER A 767 49.10 37.58 -9.67
CA SER A 767 48.94 38.62 -8.66
C SER A 767 48.49 39.93 -9.31
N ASP A 768 47.23 40.34 -9.12
CA ASP A 768 46.81 41.72 -9.39
C ASP A 768 47.33 42.64 -8.27
N LYS A 769 48.43 43.37 -8.53
CA LYS A 769 48.86 44.45 -7.64
C LYS A 769 47.98 45.68 -7.85
N ASN A 770 46.72 45.60 -7.44
CA ASN A 770 45.84 46.76 -7.29
C ASN A 770 45.12 46.71 -5.94
N GLY A 771 45.84 47.08 -4.89
CA GLY A 771 45.32 47.23 -3.53
C GLY A 771 46.05 48.26 -2.67
N GLY A 772 46.80 49.18 -3.29
CA GLY A 772 47.53 50.24 -2.58
C GLY A 772 47.78 51.43 -3.49
N GLN A 773 47.14 52.56 -3.15
CA GLN A 773 47.20 53.82 -3.88
C GLN A 773 48.65 54.29 -4.09
N THR A 774 49.06 54.49 -5.35
CA THR A 774 50.05 55.50 -5.74
C THR A 774 49.77 55.92 -7.19
N PRO A 775 49.40 57.18 -7.46
CA PRO A 775 49.11 57.63 -8.81
C PRO A 775 50.43 58.01 -9.51
N GLY A 776 50.83 57.26 -10.53
CA GLY A 776 52.00 57.65 -11.34
C GLY A 776 52.71 56.58 -12.17
N ARG A 777 52.19 55.35 -12.30
CA ARG A 777 52.75 54.35 -13.22
C ARG A 777 51.63 53.76 -14.08
N MET A 778 51.86 53.70 -15.40
CA MET A 778 50.96 53.12 -16.38
C MET A 778 50.50 51.70 -15.95
N PRO A 779 49.28 51.28 -16.31
CA PRO A 779 48.83 49.92 -16.06
C PRO A 779 49.82 48.98 -16.75
N VAL A 780 50.47 48.09 -15.99
CA VAL A 780 51.17 46.96 -16.59
C VAL A 780 50.08 46.05 -17.13
N ASP A 781 49.97 45.96 -18.44
CA ASP A 781 49.01 45.10 -19.13
C ASP A 781 49.24 43.64 -18.71
N THR A 782 48.32 43.12 -17.90
CA THR A 782 48.30 41.71 -17.45
C THR A 782 48.27 40.73 -18.64
N SER A 783 47.88 41.20 -19.84
CA SER A 783 47.88 40.43 -21.09
C SER A 783 49.27 39.99 -21.54
N VAL A 784 50.32 40.78 -21.31
CA VAL A 784 51.69 40.45 -21.75
C VAL A 784 52.24 39.26 -20.96
N HIS A 785 51.98 39.22 -19.65
CA HIS A 785 52.39 38.11 -18.79
C HIS A 785 51.58 36.84 -19.07
N HIS A 786 50.30 36.96 -19.39
CA HIS A 786 49.48 35.82 -19.82
C HIS A 786 50.00 35.22 -21.13
N GLU A 787 50.35 36.05 -22.11
CA GLU A 787 50.93 35.57 -23.37
C GLU A 787 52.30 34.89 -23.18
N ALA A 788 53.14 35.40 -22.27
CA ALA A 788 54.43 34.79 -21.95
C ALA A 788 54.26 33.38 -21.37
N VAL A 789 53.34 33.20 -20.42
CA VAL A 789 53.02 31.88 -19.84
C VAL A 789 52.40 30.95 -20.87
N LYS A 790 51.49 31.43 -21.72
CA LYS A 790 50.92 30.63 -22.83
C LYS A 790 51.99 30.14 -23.80
N LYS A 791 52.93 31.01 -24.19
CA LYS A 791 54.06 30.62 -25.04
C LYS A 791 54.97 29.60 -24.37
N PHE A 792 55.21 29.74 -23.06
CA PHE A 792 56.01 28.79 -22.29
C PHE A 792 55.38 27.39 -22.27
N PHE A 793 54.09 27.30 -21.93
CA PHE A 793 53.36 26.02 -21.95
C PHE A 793 53.28 25.41 -23.37
N LYS A 794 53.07 26.24 -24.40
CA LYS A 794 53.06 25.77 -25.79
C LYS A 794 54.43 25.28 -26.26
N TYR A 795 55.53 25.95 -25.90
CA TYR A 795 56.88 25.55 -26.34
C TYR A 795 57.36 24.26 -25.67
N HIS A 796 57.12 24.10 -24.36
CA HIS A 796 57.63 22.95 -23.61
C HIS A 796 56.70 21.73 -23.62
N LEU A 797 55.39 21.94 -23.67
CA LEU A 797 54.40 20.88 -23.51
C LEU A 797 53.46 20.73 -24.72
N ASP A 798 53.47 21.67 -25.66
CA ASP A 798 52.52 21.77 -26.79
C ASP A 798 51.04 21.85 -26.33
N VAL A 799 50.81 22.57 -25.23
CA VAL A 799 49.48 22.71 -24.61
C VAL A 799 49.02 24.16 -24.67
N THR A 800 47.75 24.36 -25.01
CA THR A 800 47.03 25.65 -24.92
C THR A 800 46.14 25.69 -23.68
N PRO A 801 45.88 26.88 -23.10
CA PRO A 801 45.02 26.99 -21.94
C PRO A 801 43.57 26.58 -22.27
N THR A 802 42.96 25.82 -21.38
CA THR A 802 41.57 25.34 -21.48
C THR A 802 40.59 26.40 -20.99
N GLU A 803 40.97 27.14 -19.95
CA GLU A 803 40.22 28.27 -19.41
C GLU A 803 41.14 29.48 -19.25
N GLU A 804 40.64 30.65 -19.67
CA GLU A 804 41.35 31.91 -19.59
C GLU A 804 40.55 32.92 -18.79
N ALA A 805 41.01 33.20 -17.56
CA ALA A 805 40.49 34.29 -16.74
C ALA A 805 41.54 35.40 -16.58
N LYS A 806 41.11 36.59 -16.17
CA LYS A 806 42.04 37.70 -15.89
C LYS A 806 43.00 37.41 -14.73
N SER A 807 42.60 36.55 -13.80
CA SER A 807 43.34 36.24 -12.57
C SER A 807 44.02 34.87 -12.58
N PHE A 808 43.69 33.99 -13.52
CA PHE A 808 44.31 32.66 -13.63
C PHE A 808 44.22 32.08 -15.04
N LEU A 809 45.13 31.15 -15.34
CA LEU A 809 45.12 30.31 -16.53
C LEU A 809 45.07 28.84 -16.10
N THR A 810 44.21 28.06 -16.74
CA THR A 810 44.08 26.62 -16.50
C THR A 810 44.63 25.86 -17.70
N PHE A 811 45.55 24.93 -17.47
CA PHE A 811 46.13 24.06 -18.50
C PHE A 811 45.85 22.59 -18.19
N VAL A 812 45.49 21.81 -19.21
CA VAL A 812 45.38 20.36 -19.11
C VAL A 812 46.61 19.75 -19.77
N ILE A 813 47.48 19.14 -18.97
CA ILE A 813 48.75 18.56 -19.42
C ILE A 813 48.57 17.05 -19.61
N PRO A 814 48.66 16.53 -20.85
CA PRO A 814 48.53 15.11 -21.14
C PRO A 814 49.49 14.20 -20.36
N HIS A 815 49.05 12.99 -20.04
CA HIS A 815 49.84 12.02 -19.25
C HIS A 815 51.14 11.56 -19.93
N ASP A 816 51.23 11.57 -21.26
CA ASP A 816 52.46 11.24 -21.99
C ASP A 816 53.61 12.23 -21.69
N LYS A 817 53.28 13.43 -21.19
CA LYS A 817 54.25 14.48 -20.82
C LYS A 817 54.69 14.41 -19.35
N GLU A 818 54.20 13.45 -18.56
CA GLU A 818 54.49 13.33 -17.12
C GLU A 818 56.00 13.32 -16.83
N ARG A 819 56.79 12.63 -17.65
CA ARG A 819 58.26 12.52 -17.49
C ARG A 819 58.99 13.86 -17.59
N VAL A 820 58.37 14.86 -18.23
CA VAL A 820 58.96 16.19 -18.46
C VAL A 820 58.50 17.18 -17.39
N LEU A 821 57.42 16.89 -16.67
CA LEU A 821 56.79 17.79 -15.70
C LEU A 821 57.74 18.23 -14.58
N THR A 822 58.60 17.32 -14.08
CA THR A 822 59.53 17.66 -12.99
C THR A 822 60.50 18.77 -13.38
N ASN A 823 61.08 18.68 -14.58
CA ASN A 823 62.00 19.70 -15.08
C ASN A 823 61.25 20.97 -15.49
N PHE A 824 60.06 20.82 -16.09
CA PHE A 824 59.20 21.93 -16.50
C PHE A 824 58.79 22.81 -15.32
N PHE A 825 58.28 22.22 -14.22
CA PHE A 825 57.86 22.99 -13.05
C PHE A 825 59.03 23.58 -12.27
N ALA A 826 60.20 22.94 -12.30
CA ALA A 826 61.43 23.52 -11.72
C ALA A 826 61.82 24.82 -12.46
N GLU A 827 61.79 24.81 -13.79
CA GLU A 827 62.08 25.99 -14.61
C GLU A 827 60.99 27.07 -14.47
N LEU A 828 59.71 26.67 -14.42
CA LEU A 828 58.59 27.58 -14.20
C LEU A 828 58.67 28.28 -12.82
N GLN A 829 59.13 27.56 -11.79
CA GLN A 829 59.32 28.09 -10.45
C GLN A 829 60.51 29.06 -10.38
N GLU A 830 61.60 28.79 -11.11
CA GLU A 830 62.74 29.70 -11.22
C GLU A 830 62.35 31.03 -11.90
N ARG A 831 61.50 30.96 -12.93
CA ARG A 831 60.98 32.13 -13.67
C ARG A 831 59.68 32.70 -13.13
N GLN A 832 59.21 32.25 -11.96
CA GLN A 832 57.93 32.67 -11.38
C GLN A 832 57.82 34.19 -11.17
N ARG A 833 58.94 34.85 -10.81
CA ARG A 833 59.00 36.31 -10.64
C ARG A 833 58.96 37.08 -11.97
N GLU A 834 59.46 36.49 -13.04
CA GLU A 834 59.45 37.07 -14.40
C GLU A 834 58.03 37.03 -14.98
N PHE A 835 57.30 35.94 -14.72
CA PHE A 835 55.93 35.72 -15.19
C PHE A 835 54.84 36.30 -14.27
N CYS A 836 55.19 36.94 -13.15
CA CYS A 836 54.23 37.53 -12.18
C CYS A 836 53.19 36.52 -11.62
N ILE A 837 53.57 35.25 -11.49
CA ILE A 837 52.70 34.17 -11.01
C ILE A 837 52.60 34.20 -9.47
N SER A 838 51.38 34.26 -8.92
CA SER A 838 51.15 34.25 -7.46
C SER A 838 51.20 32.84 -6.86
N ASP A 839 50.52 31.88 -7.48
CA ASP A 839 50.41 30.51 -7.00
C ASP A 839 50.22 29.55 -8.18
N ILE A 840 50.81 28.36 -8.07
CA ILE A 840 50.72 27.28 -9.07
C ILE A 840 50.15 26.06 -8.37
N GLN A 841 48.97 25.62 -8.81
CA GLN A 841 48.31 24.44 -8.28
C GLN A 841 48.34 23.35 -9.34
N LEU A 842 48.92 22.20 -8.99
CA LEU A 842 48.90 21.00 -9.81
C LEU A 842 47.93 20.00 -9.19
N GLY A 843 46.86 19.69 -9.92
CA GLY A 843 45.89 18.66 -9.56
C GLY A 843 45.96 17.47 -10.52
N LEU A 844 45.54 16.31 -10.05
CA LEU A 844 45.11 15.22 -10.92
C LEU A 844 43.69 15.53 -11.43
N ALA A 845 43.32 14.95 -12.57
CA ALA A 845 41.94 14.90 -13.01
C ALA A 845 41.00 14.44 -11.87
N THR A 846 39.79 15.00 -11.83
CA THR A 846 38.81 14.61 -10.82
C THR A 846 38.18 13.28 -11.19
N LEU A 847 37.64 12.55 -10.20
CA LEU A 847 36.90 11.32 -10.48
C LEU A 847 35.59 11.61 -11.25
N GLU A 848 35.07 12.84 -11.15
CA GLU A 848 33.93 13.33 -11.93
C GLU A 848 34.25 13.39 -13.42
N GLU A 849 35.40 13.93 -13.78
CA GLU A 849 35.85 13.97 -15.17
C GLU A 849 36.03 12.56 -15.76
N VAL A 850 36.73 11.68 -15.03
CA VAL A 850 36.88 10.25 -15.40
C VAL A 850 35.52 9.60 -15.65
N PHE A 851 34.57 9.85 -14.74
CA PHE A 851 33.24 9.31 -14.83
C PHE A 851 32.49 9.83 -16.06
N LEU A 852 32.55 11.13 -16.36
CA LEU A 852 31.91 11.74 -17.52
C LEU A 852 32.47 11.16 -18.83
N ASN A 853 33.79 10.99 -18.92
CA ASN A 853 34.45 10.39 -20.08
C ASN A 853 33.97 8.96 -20.33
N ILE A 854 33.95 8.13 -19.27
CA ILE A 854 33.52 6.73 -19.36
C ILE A 854 32.02 6.62 -19.65
N ALA A 855 31.19 7.45 -19.00
CA ALA A 855 29.75 7.46 -19.23
C ALA A 855 29.41 7.87 -20.67
N LYS A 856 30.07 8.93 -21.19
CA LYS A 856 29.93 9.38 -22.57
C LYS A 856 30.35 8.30 -23.57
N GLN A 857 31.48 7.64 -23.35
CA GLN A 857 31.92 6.53 -24.18
C GLN A 857 30.91 5.37 -24.17
N ALA A 858 30.42 4.99 -22.97
CA ALA A 858 29.45 3.91 -22.84
C ALA A 858 28.11 4.21 -23.52
N GLU A 859 27.69 5.48 -23.55
CA GLU A 859 26.51 5.93 -24.28
C GLU A 859 26.68 5.82 -25.79
N LEU A 860 27.82 6.28 -26.31
CA LEU A 860 28.14 6.24 -27.74
C LEU A 860 28.11 4.80 -28.27
N GLU A 861 28.77 3.88 -27.56
CA GLU A 861 28.79 2.45 -27.91
C GLU A 861 27.40 1.82 -27.86
N SER A 862 26.60 2.13 -26.82
CA SER A 862 25.24 1.60 -26.69
C SER A 862 24.35 2.11 -27.82
N ALA A 863 24.46 3.40 -28.17
CA ALA A 863 23.67 4.00 -29.24
C ALA A 863 24.08 3.46 -30.61
N ALA A 864 25.38 3.19 -30.82
CA ALA A 864 25.88 2.52 -32.02
C ALA A 864 25.35 1.08 -32.11
N ALA A 865 25.37 0.31 -31.02
CA ALA A 865 24.85 -1.06 -30.98
C ALA A 865 23.33 -1.12 -31.20
N GLU A 866 22.58 -0.12 -30.73
CA GLU A 866 21.13 -0.02 -30.93
C GLU A 866 20.74 0.57 -32.30
N GLY A 867 21.72 1.07 -33.08
CA GLY A 867 21.46 1.76 -34.35
C GLY A 867 20.63 3.03 -34.18
N LYS A 868 20.78 3.72 -33.05
CA LYS A 868 19.96 4.89 -32.70
C LYS A 868 20.34 6.09 -33.58
N MET A 869 19.37 6.62 -34.31
CA MET A 869 19.51 7.78 -35.19
C MET A 869 18.88 9.02 -34.57
N VAL A 870 19.50 10.17 -34.74
CA VAL A 870 19.00 11.50 -34.30
C VAL A 870 18.96 12.45 -35.49
N THR A 871 17.97 13.33 -35.52
CA THR A 871 17.80 14.32 -36.58
C THR A 871 18.67 15.55 -36.29
N LEU A 872 19.63 15.83 -37.16
CA LEU A 872 20.39 17.08 -37.22
C LEU A 872 19.61 18.10 -38.07
N ALA A 873 19.37 19.28 -37.52
CA ALA A 873 18.82 20.42 -38.27
C ALA A 873 19.97 21.35 -38.67
N LEU A 874 20.10 21.64 -39.96
CA LEU A 874 21.15 22.50 -40.52
C LEU A 874 20.66 23.94 -40.63
N THR A 875 21.58 24.91 -40.59
CA THR A 875 21.32 26.34 -40.83
C THR A 875 20.74 26.62 -42.22
N SER A 876 21.00 25.74 -43.19
CA SER A 876 20.41 25.74 -44.54
C SER A 876 18.94 25.30 -44.60
N GLY A 877 18.32 24.93 -43.47
CA GLY A 877 16.92 24.50 -43.36
C GLY A 877 16.67 23.03 -43.73
N LYS A 878 17.73 22.28 -44.11
CA LYS A 878 17.68 20.82 -44.33
C LYS A 878 17.75 20.08 -42.98
N SER A 879 17.12 18.89 -42.92
CA SER A 879 17.24 17.99 -41.76
C SER A 879 17.75 16.62 -42.21
N VAL A 880 18.72 16.08 -41.50
CA VAL A 880 19.45 14.85 -41.85
C VAL A 880 19.46 13.91 -40.64
N GLN A 881 19.17 12.63 -40.84
CA GLN A 881 19.31 11.62 -39.78
C GLN A 881 20.75 11.14 -39.71
N ILE A 882 21.36 11.28 -38.54
CA ILE A 882 22.74 10.89 -38.26
C ILE A 882 22.75 9.89 -37.11
N PRO A 883 23.68 8.93 -37.09
CA PRO A 883 23.84 8.07 -35.93
C PRO A 883 24.34 8.89 -34.74
N VAL A 884 23.85 8.55 -33.55
CA VAL A 884 24.26 9.21 -32.30
C VAL A 884 25.78 9.10 -32.14
N GLY A 885 26.45 10.23 -31.93
CA GLY A 885 27.90 10.27 -31.76
C GLY A 885 28.73 10.53 -33.01
N ALA A 886 28.11 10.64 -34.18
CA ALA A 886 28.84 11.00 -35.40
C ALA A 886 29.44 12.41 -35.28
N ARG A 887 30.78 12.51 -35.31
CA ARG A 887 31.48 13.81 -35.20
C ARG A 887 31.53 14.55 -36.53
N PHE A 888 31.84 13.87 -37.63
CA PHE A 888 31.88 14.48 -38.96
C PHE A 888 30.85 13.83 -39.86
N VAL A 889 29.93 14.64 -40.39
CA VAL A 889 28.80 14.19 -41.19
C VAL A 889 28.78 14.93 -42.51
N GLY A 890 28.91 14.20 -43.62
CA GLY A 890 28.62 14.65 -44.98
C GLY A 890 27.14 14.78 -45.22
N ILE A 891 26.75 15.89 -45.83
CA ILE A 891 25.38 16.21 -46.20
C ILE A 891 25.13 15.67 -47.62
N PRO A 892 24.22 14.70 -47.80
CA PRO A 892 23.89 14.18 -49.13
C PRO A 892 23.36 15.27 -50.06
N GLU A 893 23.56 15.11 -51.37
CA GLU A 893 23.08 16.04 -52.41
C GLU A 893 23.69 17.46 -52.33
N THR A 894 24.94 17.58 -51.87
CA THR A 894 25.70 18.85 -51.82
C THR A 894 26.92 18.89 -52.74
N GLU A 895 27.08 17.89 -53.61
CA GLU A 895 28.15 17.81 -54.60
C GLU A 895 27.98 18.90 -55.68
N SER A 896 29.01 19.69 -55.91
CA SER A 896 29.03 20.77 -56.91
C SER A 896 30.36 20.80 -57.67
N SER A 897 30.46 21.61 -58.72
CA SER A 897 31.74 21.81 -59.45
C SER A 897 32.85 22.42 -58.59
N GLU A 898 32.49 23.09 -57.49
CA GLU A 898 33.45 23.65 -56.51
C GLU A 898 33.77 22.66 -55.39
N ASN A 899 32.83 21.80 -55.01
CA ASN A 899 32.98 20.78 -53.95
C ASN A 899 32.60 19.38 -54.48
N PRO A 900 33.52 18.67 -55.17
CA PRO A 900 33.22 17.40 -55.83
C PRO A 900 32.88 16.25 -54.87
N ASN A 901 33.34 16.29 -53.62
CA ASN A 901 33.04 15.30 -52.57
C ASN A 901 31.89 15.74 -51.63
N GLY A 902 31.22 16.85 -51.96
CA GLY A 902 30.16 17.43 -51.14
C GLY A 902 30.67 18.22 -49.93
N ILE A 903 29.71 18.60 -49.08
CA ILE A 903 29.89 19.43 -47.89
C ILE A 903 29.68 18.58 -46.64
N MET A 904 30.48 18.81 -45.61
CA MET A 904 30.34 18.21 -44.29
C MET A 904 30.21 19.24 -43.18
N VAL A 905 29.71 18.80 -42.04
CA VAL A 905 29.67 19.56 -40.80
C VAL A 905 30.29 18.74 -39.67
N GLU A 906 30.98 19.43 -38.77
CA GLU A 906 31.36 18.87 -37.47
C GLU A 906 30.19 19.04 -36.50
N VAL A 907 29.69 17.93 -35.95
CA VAL A 907 28.56 17.92 -35.03
C VAL A 907 29.07 17.88 -33.60
N TYR A 908 28.58 18.82 -32.79
CA TYR A 908 28.87 18.90 -31.36
C TYR A 908 27.78 18.18 -30.57
N TRP A 909 28.22 17.34 -29.63
CA TRP A 909 27.35 16.51 -28.81
C TRP A 909 27.52 16.87 -27.32
N GLU A 910 26.39 17.08 -26.65
CA GLU A 910 26.29 17.27 -25.20
C GLU A 910 25.39 16.20 -24.58
N GLN A 911 25.43 16.06 -23.26
CA GLN A 911 24.48 15.20 -22.54
C GLN A 911 23.35 16.07 -22.00
N ASP A 912 22.11 15.63 -22.19
CA ASP A 912 20.95 16.22 -21.53
C ASP A 912 20.90 15.85 -20.03
N ASP A 913 19.94 16.41 -19.29
CA ASP A 913 19.74 16.14 -17.85
C ASP A 913 19.47 14.66 -17.54
N SER A 914 19.09 13.85 -18.54
CA SER A 914 18.89 12.40 -18.41
C SER A 914 20.18 11.60 -18.64
N GLY A 915 21.27 12.29 -18.99
CA GLY A 915 22.55 11.72 -19.36
C GLY A 915 22.61 11.26 -20.82
N SER A 916 21.56 11.49 -21.62
CA SER A 916 21.48 11.06 -23.02
C SER A 916 22.18 12.04 -23.94
N LEU A 917 22.98 11.55 -24.88
CA LEU A 917 23.62 12.38 -25.91
C LEU A 917 22.60 13.07 -26.83
N CYS A 918 22.66 14.41 -26.86
CA CYS A 918 21.91 15.30 -27.73
C CYS A 918 22.87 16.19 -28.55
N ILE A 919 22.39 16.71 -29.68
CA ILE A 919 23.16 17.60 -30.54
C ILE A 919 23.11 19.00 -29.91
N SER A 920 24.25 19.56 -29.52
CA SER A 920 24.35 20.92 -29.00
C SER A 920 24.51 21.96 -30.10
N GLY A 921 25.11 21.56 -31.22
CA GLY A 921 25.28 22.41 -32.40
C GLY A 921 26.09 21.72 -33.49
N HIS A 922 26.42 22.46 -34.53
CA HIS A 922 27.32 22.03 -35.59
C HIS A 922 28.22 23.19 -36.04
N SER A 923 29.38 22.88 -36.62
CA SER A 923 30.26 23.87 -37.26
C SER A 923 29.61 24.48 -38.51
N ASP A 924 30.24 25.50 -39.06
CA ASP A 924 29.93 25.94 -40.42
C ASP A 924 30.12 24.79 -41.43
N GLU A 925 29.43 24.90 -42.56
CA GLU A 925 29.47 23.95 -43.67
C GLU A 925 30.86 24.00 -44.34
N ILE A 926 31.64 22.92 -44.25
CA ILE A 926 33.04 22.81 -44.72
C ILE A 926 33.12 21.77 -45.85
N PRO A 927 33.94 21.96 -46.90
CA PRO A 927 34.13 20.95 -47.94
C PRO A 927 34.78 19.67 -47.40
N VAL A 928 34.32 18.51 -47.89
CA VAL A 928 34.91 17.21 -47.53
C VAL A 928 36.34 17.09 -48.11
N PRO A 929 37.36 16.76 -47.31
CA PRO A 929 38.73 16.58 -47.80
C PRO A 929 38.84 15.49 -48.87
N TYR A 930 39.70 15.68 -49.88
CA TYR A 930 39.87 14.73 -51.00
C TYR A 930 40.27 13.30 -50.59
N ASN A 931 40.89 13.14 -49.42
CA ASN A 931 41.39 11.85 -48.92
C ASN A 931 40.44 11.15 -47.92
N ALA A 932 39.32 11.75 -47.56
CA ALA A 932 38.39 11.19 -46.58
C ALA A 932 37.47 10.14 -47.22
N GLN A 933 37.47 8.91 -46.68
CA GLN A 933 36.55 7.86 -47.13
C GLN A 933 35.34 7.73 -46.17
N PRO A 934 34.12 7.53 -46.68
CA PRO A 934 32.94 7.36 -45.84
C PRO A 934 32.97 6.00 -45.10
N LEU A 935 32.50 5.99 -43.84
CA LEU A 935 32.39 4.78 -43.05
C LEU A 935 31.31 3.85 -43.65
N SER A 936 31.66 2.59 -43.93
CA SER A 936 30.83 1.63 -44.69
C SER A 936 29.58 1.09 -43.98
N SER A 937 29.15 1.70 -42.86
CA SER A 937 28.08 1.18 -41.99
C SER A 937 26.72 1.89 -42.11
N ALA A 938 26.54 2.84 -43.04
CA ALA A 938 25.22 3.43 -43.28
C ALA A 938 24.38 2.52 -44.19
N PRO A 939 23.08 2.28 -43.91
CA PRO A 939 22.23 1.52 -44.81
C PRO A 939 22.14 2.25 -46.15
N GLN A 940 22.73 1.65 -47.20
CA GLN A 940 22.53 2.13 -48.56
C GLN A 940 21.04 2.19 -48.86
N SER A 941 20.58 3.31 -49.41
CA SER A 941 19.22 3.51 -49.85
C SER A 941 18.82 2.41 -50.83
N SER A 942 18.17 1.36 -50.35
CA SER A 942 17.47 0.44 -51.25
C SER A 942 16.25 1.18 -51.79
N ASP A 943 16.30 1.58 -53.05
CA ASP A 943 15.14 2.08 -53.81
C ASP A 943 14.03 1.03 -53.78
N ARG A 944 13.12 1.14 -52.81
CA ARG A 944 11.80 0.51 -52.88
C ARG A 944 10.84 1.54 -53.44
N SER A 945 10.71 1.53 -54.77
CA SER A 945 9.65 2.24 -55.48
C SER A 945 8.29 1.65 -55.07
N ASN A 946 7.52 2.42 -54.29
CA ASN A 946 6.10 2.18 -54.08
C ASN A 946 5.28 3.08 -55.00
N VAL A 947 4.28 2.48 -55.64
CA VAL A 947 3.50 2.96 -56.81
C VAL A 947 2.52 4.13 -56.53
N LEU A 948 2.66 4.85 -55.42
CA LEU A 948 1.82 6.02 -55.11
C LEU A 948 2.72 7.19 -54.69
N GLY A 949 2.95 8.09 -55.64
CA GLY A 949 3.77 9.28 -55.45
C GLY A 949 3.24 10.18 -54.34
N GLN A 950 3.84 10.05 -53.14
CA GLN A 950 4.06 11.12 -52.16
C GLN A 950 4.79 10.58 -50.92
N ARG A 951 6.10 10.88 -50.80
CA ARG A 951 6.83 11.47 -49.65
C ARG A 951 8.30 11.04 -49.64
N ARG A 952 9.19 12.05 -49.54
CA ARG A 952 10.63 11.92 -49.26
C ARG A 952 10.82 11.11 -47.98
N GLY A 953 11.57 10.01 -48.06
CA GLY A 953 12.07 9.31 -46.87
C GLY A 953 13.08 10.18 -46.09
N PRO A 954 13.43 9.79 -44.86
CA PRO A 954 14.47 10.50 -44.11
C PRO A 954 15.81 10.43 -44.87
N VAL A 955 16.45 11.58 -45.06
CA VAL A 955 17.79 11.69 -45.67
C VAL A 955 18.82 11.32 -44.61
N TYR A 956 19.68 10.34 -44.90
CA TYR A 956 20.70 9.83 -43.98
C TYR A 956 22.05 10.49 -44.22
N GLY A 957 22.70 10.97 -43.17
CA GLY A 957 24.02 11.60 -43.26
C GLY A 957 25.14 10.58 -43.50
N ILE A 958 26.16 10.97 -44.26
CA ILE A 958 27.35 10.15 -44.52
C ILE A 958 28.34 10.39 -43.40
N VAL A 959 28.72 9.36 -42.63
CA VAL A 959 29.64 9.53 -41.49
C VAL A 959 31.08 9.34 -41.94
N TYR A 960 31.97 10.22 -41.49
CA TYR A 960 33.41 10.13 -41.74
C TYR A 960 34.19 9.87 -40.45
N GLU A 961 35.33 9.18 -40.58
CA GLU A 961 36.20 8.86 -39.45
C GLU A 961 37.02 10.09 -39.01
N PRO A 962 37.04 10.47 -37.72
CA PRO A 962 37.75 11.65 -37.25
C PRO A 962 39.26 11.64 -37.55
N SER A 963 39.90 10.47 -37.50
CA SER A 963 41.34 10.29 -37.75
C SER A 963 41.74 10.70 -39.17
N GLN A 964 40.88 10.43 -40.17
CA GLN A 964 41.14 10.74 -41.58
C GLN A 964 40.99 12.24 -41.88
N ILE A 965 40.10 12.92 -41.15
CA ILE A 965 39.81 14.35 -41.35
C ILE A 965 40.85 15.22 -40.63
N ILE A 966 41.19 14.89 -39.38
CA ILE A 966 42.15 15.67 -38.58
C ILE A 966 43.55 15.60 -39.23
N ALA A 967 43.96 14.43 -39.73
CA ALA A 967 45.22 14.27 -40.45
C ALA A 967 45.28 15.11 -41.74
N ALA A 968 44.14 15.35 -42.40
CA ALA A 968 44.06 16.16 -43.61
C ALA A 968 44.06 17.68 -43.33
N GLN A 969 43.71 18.11 -42.12
CA GLN A 969 43.75 19.51 -41.69
C GLN A 969 45.12 19.94 -41.13
N SER A 970 45.97 18.97 -40.75
CA SER A 970 47.32 19.21 -40.23
C SER A 970 48.42 19.36 -41.30
N TYR A 971 48.05 19.36 -42.59
CA TYR A 971 48.96 19.50 -43.73
C TYR A 971 48.83 20.85 -44.44
#